data_AF-A0A0S2FG50-F1
#
_entry.id   AF-A0A0S2FG50-F1
#
_cell.length_a   1.000
_cell.length_b   1.000
_cell.length_c   1.000
_cell.angle_alpha   90.00
_cell.angle_beta   90.00
_cell.angle_gamma   90.00
#
_symmetry.space_group_name_H-M   'P 1'
#
loop_
_entity.id
_entity.type
_entity.pdbx_description
1 polymer ?
#
loop_
_entity_poly.entity_id
_entity_poly.type
_entity_poly.pdbx_seq_one_letter_code
_entity_poly.pdbx_strand_id
1 'polypeptide(L)'
;MLLLDSRTREINGISVFPDHADPEQWYYMPTTPHLSTVRDNTLGMDVPQFLLIGFRGDAGTGGFLNFDCNIGASQKQIDDLAREIANSENLRNKPRIAPVPLEDGTVKLLMLGKASGDVAPTPGAGPQFVLKIDQSAKPALYGANQAAFSVRLDQDGYTVMEQCLEGEILPVAVIYSLDFLGLRPAYNISLKVDWERVQKHMDESFSGGNMFFSTEIGKAVDELVDNRAIVLEADTFVAEGDDTRGIIDRRDAALAQVRNMITDAFFQVSLPPWTPEKKSDFERGLDAIGKFAAQSSAQAAGGPIGALMPSFSYKRMDYKRVDKKKLNVNFSERVAIKRSIYPQGHLAALFKTIREGSVPRERLVKQISLDNDFFKKRRVKVISRADLAADDIGSINVRVRYGDKPMNALLGANAGEASFEWLSQLERGSMKRDVQVEYEVSFKGVDAAERPTKLKSKPQIYDVENIEIIPRDLYTINTVPVLAENFPWERYSSVDVFLRYRDPANKINQNDMVRLTKDAPGGSWKMFMLDPAKVNYEVRTVFHAIVGGDVVRDWTTLDEPQVTVRNPFPTRRVVQVVPNFNWSEVQEAFVDLRYVDRANDLLEEKQMSFQEGSAAQTFAVDLRNPEVKGVFYSVSILYKDGRDIEEIPESVTNGNRVMLKSGMKGRRIVTVKPPLDFAKRKMRRTKVSLRFEDFAGGLSFAEDFEFDSAQATGEFEYDYLDPTRMRYEYKASYLLENGTNKSTNWTATDATDLVLKMP
;
A
#
# COMPACT_ATOMS: atom_id res chain seq x y z
N MET A 1 4.97 -32.91 -44.31
CA MET A 1 5.40 -31.68 -45.00
C MET A 1 4.70 -31.61 -46.35
N LEU A 2 4.24 -30.43 -46.74
CA LEU A 2 3.48 -30.24 -47.98
C LEU A 2 4.33 -30.58 -49.23
N LEU A 3 3.71 -31.21 -50.20
CA LEU A 3 4.33 -31.70 -51.43
C LEU A 3 3.84 -30.90 -52.63
N LEU A 4 4.76 -30.26 -53.33
CA LEU A 4 4.52 -29.44 -54.51
C LEU A 4 4.69 -30.29 -55.78
N ASP A 5 3.69 -31.12 -56.07
CA ASP A 5 3.62 -31.93 -57.28
C ASP A 5 2.38 -31.60 -58.14
N SER A 6 2.11 -32.41 -59.15
CA SER A 6 0.98 -32.25 -60.08
C SER A 6 -0.40 -32.30 -59.43
N ARG A 7 -0.52 -32.72 -58.16
CA ARG A 7 -1.80 -32.75 -57.43
C ARG A 7 -2.11 -31.42 -56.74
N THR A 8 -1.14 -30.51 -56.66
CA THR A 8 -1.35 -29.14 -56.20
C THR A 8 -2.29 -28.40 -57.15
N ARG A 9 -3.40 -27.86 -56.64
CA ARG A 9 -4.43 -27.20 -57.44
C ARG A 9 -5.26 -26.23 -56.61
N GLU A 10 -6.09 -25.43 -57.27
CA GLU A 10 -7.07 -24.56 -56.62
C GLU A 10 -8.47 -25.18 -56.72
N ILE A 11 -9.19 -25.19 -55.60
CA ILE A 11 -10.57 -25.67 -55.49
C ILE A 11 -11.39 -24.57 -54.83
N ASN A 12 -12.42 -24.05 -55.53
CA ASN A 12 -13.34 -23.03 -55.02
C ASN A 12 -12.67 -21.79 -54.38
N GLY A 13 -11.59 -21.27 -54.97
CA GLY A 13 -10.87 -20.12 -54.42
C GLY A 13 -9.84 -20.45 -53.34
N ILE A 14 -9.56 -21.74 -53.10
CA ILE A 14 -8.66 -22.22 -52.06
C ILE A 14 -7.58 -23.09 -52.69
N SER A 15 -6.31 -22.70 -52.53
CA SER A 15 -5.17 -23.52 -52.96
C SER A 15 -5.01 -24.72 -52.03
N VAL A 16 -4.81 -25.92 -52.60
CA VAL A 16 -4.61 -27.16 -51.84
C VAL A 16 -3.35 -27.91 -52.24
N PHE A 17 -2.72 -28.52 -51.23
CA PHE A 17 -1.44 -29.20 -51.33
C PHE A 17 -1.49 -30.55 -50.60
N PRO A 18 -1.08 -31.67 -51.22
CA PRO A 18 -1.00 -32.95 -50.52
C PRO A 18 0.17 -32.99 -49.52
N ASP A 19 0.12 -33.88 -48.54
CA ASP A 19 1.31 -34.23 -47.74
C ASP A 19 2.22 -35.22 -48.48
N HIS A 20 3.53 -35.11 -48.24
CA HIS A 20 4.53 -35.96 -48.86
C HIS A 20 4.52 -37.44 -48.45
N ALA A 21 4.00 -37.76 -47.26
CA ALA A 21 4.08 -39.07 -46.61
C ALA A 21 2.71 -39.66 -46.29
N ASP A 22 1.74 -38.82 -45.91
CA ASP A 22 0.38 -39.27 -45.61
C ASP A 22 -0.60 -38.93 -46.75
N PRO A 23 -1.13 -39.93 -47.48
CA PRO A 23 -2.03 -39.69 -48.60
C PRO A 23 -3.39 -39.09 -48.19
N GLU A 24 -3.77 -39.21 -46.92
CA GLU A 24 -5.02 -38.67 -46.37
C GLU A 24 -4.81 -37.31 -45.69
N GLN A 25 -3.60 -36.75 -45.69
CA GLN A 25 -3.34 -35.40 -45.16
C GLN A 25 -3.18 -34.40 -46.30
N TRP A 26 -3.94 -33.31 -46.22
CA TRP A 26 -3.92 -32.20 -47.17
C TRP A 26 -3.84 -30.86 -46.45
N TYR A 27 -3.21 -29.91 -47.12
CA TYR A 27 -3.05 -28.54 -46.65
C TYR A 27 -3.82 -27.58 -47.53
N TYR A 28 -4.38 -26.52 -46.95
CA TYR A 28 -5.14 -25.50 -47.68
C TYR A 28 -4.66 -24.09 -47.37
N MET A 29 -4.84 -23.18 -48.34
CA MET A 29 -4.55 -21.76 -48.21
C MET A 29 -5.51 -20.94 -49.09
N PRO A 30 -6.44 -20.16 -48.49
CA PRO A 30 -7.33 -19.28 -49.25
C PRO A 30 -6.59 -18.16 -49.98
N THR A 31 -7.11 -17.74 -51.13
CA THR A 31 -6.48 -16.73 -51.99
C THR A 31 -6.94 -15.29 -51.70
N THR A 32 -8.00 -15.12 -50.91
CA THR A 32 -8.58 -13.81 -50.59
C THR A 32 -8.80 -13.64 -49.08
N PRO A 33 -8.43 -12.48 -48.49
CA PRO A 33 -8.74 -12.16 -47.12
C PRO A 33 -10.21 -11.76 -46.95
N HIS A 34 -10.75 -12.01 -45.76
CA HIS A 34 -12.10 -11.58 -45.37
C HIS A 34 -12.09 -11.06 -43.93
N LEU A 35 -13.14 -10.34 -43.55
CA LEU A 35 -13.28 -9.88 -42.17
C LEU A 35 -13.46 -11.06 -41.23
N SER A 36 -12.80 -10.99 -40.08
CA SER A 36 -13.04 -11.94 -39.01
C SER A 36 -14.44 -11.73 -38.45
N THR A 37 -15.17 -12.81 -38.23
CA THR A 37 -16.49 -12.78 -37.64
C THR A 37 -16.48 -13.48 -36.29
N VAL A 38 -17.34 -13.03 -35.38
CA VAL A 38 -17.55 -13.64 -34.07
C VAL A 38 -19.02 -13.95 -33.91
N ARG A 39 -19.33 -15.15 -33.44
CA ARG A 39 -20.70 -15.57 -33.15
C ARG A 39 -21.29 -14.69 -32.05
N ASP A 40 -22.33 -13.95 -32.36
CA ASP A 40 -23.14 -13.27 -31.37
C ASP A 40 -24.27 -14.21 -30.93
N ASN A 41 -24.21 -14.65 -29.67
CA ASN A 41 -25.19 -15.59 -29.11
C ASN A 41 -26.57 -14.96 -28.92
N THR A 42 -26.67 -13.63 -28.84
CA THR A 42 -27.94 -12.90 -28.71
C THR A 42 -28.64 -12.76 -30.06
N LEU A 43 -27.88 -12.51 -31.13
CA LEU A 43 -28.42 -12.39 -32.50
C LEU A 43 -28.49 -13.74 -33.23
N GLY A 44 -27.84 -14.78 -32.69
CA GLY A 44 -27.81 -16.10 -33.33
C GLY A 44 -27.13 -16.09 -34.69
N MET A 45 -26.16 -15.19 -34.90
CA MET A 45 -25.47 -15.00 -36.17
C MET A 45 -24.02 -14.56 -35.98
N ASP A 46 -23.22 -14.64 -37.04
CA ASP A 46 -21.83 -14.21 -37.00
C ASP A 46 -21.73 -12.72 -37.33
N VAL A 47 -21.12 -11.94 -36.44
CA VAL A 47 -20.97 -10.49 -36.56
C VAL A 47 -19.53 -10.17 -36.94
N PRO A 48 -19.29 -9.37 -38.00
CA PRO A 48 -17.95 -8.98 -38.39
C PRO A 48 -17.30 -8.08 -37.33
N GLN A 49 -16.01 -8.31 -37.08
CA GLN A 49 -15.17 -7.48 -36.21
C GLN A 49 -14.77 -6.21 -36.97
N PHE A 50 -15.68 -5.25 -36.99
CA PHE A 50 -15.54 -3.96 -37.68
C PHE A 50 -16.23 -2.86 -36.87
N LEU A 51 -15.58 -1.71 -36.76
CA LEU A 51 -16.12 -0.54 -36.07
C LEU A 51 -15.60 0.76 -36.69
N LEU A 52 -16.52 1.58 -37.19
CA LEU A 52 -16.27 2.95 -37.62
C LEU A 52 -16.78 3.93 -36.54
N ILE A 53 -15.91 4.76 -36.00
CA ILE A 53 -16.24 5.76 -34.98
C ILE A 53 -16.05 7.15 -35.59
N GLY A 54 -17.10 7.97 -35.59
CA GLY A 54 -17.02 9.39 -35.89
C GLY A 54 -16.99 10.19 -34.59
N PHE A 55 -16.14 11.21 -34.50
CA PHE A 55 -16.11 12.10 -33.35
C PHE A 55 -16.15 13.57 -33.77
N ARG A 56 -16.80 14.39 -32.94
CA ARG A 56 -16.89 15.84 -33.09
C ARG A 56 -16.86 16.53 -31.74
N GLY A 57 -16.14 17.64 -31.64
CA GLY A 57 -16.22 18.59 -30.53
C GLY A 57 -15.16 19.69 -30.64
N ASP A 58 -15.00 20.49 -29.59
CA ASP A 58 -14.07 21.63 -29.55
C ASP A 58 -12.61 21.22 -29.80
N ALA A 59 -12.24 19.99 -29.43
CA ALA A 59 -10.91 19.41 -29.64
C ALA A 59 -10.65 18.92 -31.07
N GLY A 60 -11.66 18.95 -31.96
CA GLY A 60 -11.54 18.59 -33.37
C GLY A 60 -12.60 17.60 -33.87
N THR A 61 -12.51 17.28 -35.16
CA THR A 61 -13.41 16.36 -35.87
C THR A 61 -12.61 15.29 -36.62
N GLY A 62 -13.20 14.11 -36.82
CA GLY A 62 -12.58 13.02 -37.57
C GLY A 62 -13.18 11.67 -37.22
N GLY A 63 -12.45 10.60 -37.50
CA GLY A 63 -12.90 9.26 -37.17
C GLY A 63 -11.81 8.23 -36.95
N PHE A 64 -12.22 7.07 -36.46
CA PHE A 64 -11.40 5.87 -36.36
C PHE A 64 -12.12 4.70 -37.02
N LEU A 65 -11.43 4.00 -37.92
CA LEU A 65 -11.85 2.73 -38.47
C LEU A 65 -11.03 1.62 -37.83
N ASN A 66 -11.67 0.68 -37.15
CA ASN A 66 -11.03 -0.49 -36.58
C ASN A 66 -11.65 -1.74 -37.19
N PHE A 67 -10.83 -2.67 -37.66
CA PHE A 67 -11.34 -3.94 -38.15
C PHE A 67 -10.27 -5.03 -38.10
N ASP A 68 -10.77 -6.25 -38.14
CA ASP A 68 -10.02 -7.47 -38.02
C ASP A 68 -10.30 -8.33 -39.25
N CYS A 69 -9.25 -8.87 -39.87
CA CYS A 69 -9.35 -9.73 -41.04
C CYS A 69 -8.44 -10.94 -40.95
N ASN A 70 -8.73 -11.97 -41.73
CA ASN A 70 -7.96 -13.21 -41.75
C ASN A 70 -8.09 -13.91 -43.12
N ILE A 71 -7.33 -14.99 -43.30
CA ILE A 71 -7.36 -15.87 -44.49
C ILE A 71 -7.68 -17.32 -44.11
N GLY A 72 -8.60 -17.52 -43.16
CA GLY A 72 -9.13 -18.82 -42.80
C GLY A 72 -10.20 -19.33 -43.79
N ALA A 73 -10.49 -20.62 -43.74
CA ALA A 73 -11.68 -21.19 -44.38
C ALA A 73 -12.71 -21.57 -43.31
N SER A 74 -14.00 -21.38 -43.59
CA SER A 74 -15.08 -21.86 -42.73
C SER A 74 -15.09 -23.39 -42.66
N GLN A 75 -15.63 -23.96 -41.59
CA GLN A 75 -15.73 -25.42 -41.44
C GLN A 75 -16.47 -26.07 -42.61
N LYS A 76 -17.51 -25.42 -43.13
CA LYS A 76 -18.24 -25.87 -44.33
C LYS A 76 -17.32 -25.94 -45.56
N GLN A 77 -16.51 -24.91 -45.81
CA GLN A 77 -15.55 -24.91 -46.92
C GLN A 77 -14.49 -26.01 -46.75
N ILE A 78 -14.03 -26.24 -45.52
CA ILE A 78 -13.08 -27.33 -45.21
C ILE A 78 -13.73 -28.70 -45.48
N ASP A 79 -14.98 -28.89 -45.10
CA ASP A 79 -15.72 -30.14 -45.34
C ASP A 79 -16.03 -30.37 -46.83
N ASP A 80 -16.38 -29.30 -47.56
CA ASP A 80 -16.57 -29.32 -49.01
C ASP A 80 -15.26 -29.72 -49.71
N LEU A 81 -14.16 -29.10 -49.31
CA LEU A 81 -12.83 -29.38 -49.84
C LEU A 81 -12.41 -30.83 -49.57
N ALA A 82 -12.64 -31.33 -48.35
CA ALA A 82 -12.34 -32.71 -47.99
C ALA A 82 -13.13 -33.71 -48.85
N ARG A 83 -14.40 -33.43 -49.14
CA ARG A 83 -15.24 -34.27 -50.02
C ARG A 83 -14.73 -34.26 -51.46
N GLU A 84 -14.39 -33.09 -51.98
CA GLU A 84 -13.90 -32.97 -53.35
C GLU A 84 -12.55 -33.65 -53.54
N ILE A 85 -11.64 -33.53 -52.57
CA ILE A 85 -10.36 -34.24 -52.56
C ILE A 85 -10.57 -35.75 -52.44
N ALA A 86 -11.42 -36.22 -51.52
CA ALA A 86 -11.70 -37.66 -51.38
C ALA A 86 -12.18 -38.28 -52.70
N ASN A 87 -13.07 -37.59 -53.41
CA ASN A 87 -13.63 -38.04 -54.68
C ASN A 87 -12.59 -38.01 -55.82
N SER A 88 -11.80 -36.94 -55.92
CA SER A 88 -10.83 -36.78 -57.02
C SER A 88 -9.58 -37.64 -56.86
N GLU A 89 -9.17 -37.95 -55.64
CA GLU A 89 -7.98 -38.78 -55.34
C GLU A 89 -8.36 -40.24 -55.02
N ASN A 90 -9.65 -40.59 -55.08
CA ASN A 90 -10.19 -41.92 -54.82
C ASN A 90 -9.74 -42.50 -53.45
N LEU A 91 -9.82 -41.67 -52.41
CA LEU A 91 -9.36 -42.02 -51.06
C LEU A 91 -10.37 -42.93 -50.34
N ARG A 92 -9.85 -43.86 -49.51
CA ARG A 92 -10.69 -44.79 -48.74
C ARG A 92 -11.38 -44.09 -47.56
N ASN A 93 -10.70 -43.15 -46.91
CA ASN A 93 -11.25 -42.35 -45.82
C ASN A 93 -11.30 -40.88 -46.21
N LYS A 94 -12.11 -40.11 -45.47
CA LYS A 94 -12.17 -38.64 -45.64
C LYS A 94 -10.80 -38.04 -45.26
N PRO A 95 -10.17 -37.25 -46.14
CA PRO A 95 -8.88 -36.64 -45.86
C PRO A 95 -8.98 -35.61 -44.74
N ARG A 96 -7.89 -35.49 -43.98
CA ARG A 96 -7.69 -34.44 -42.98
C ARG A 96 -7.15 -33.20 -43.67
N ILE A 97 -7.82 -32.08 -43.45
CA ILE A 97 -7.50 -30.80 -44.06
C ILE A 97 -6.97 -29.86 -42.98
N ALA A 98 -5.76 -29.34 -43.17
CA ALA A 98 -5.10 -28.42 -42.25
C ALA A 98 -4.64 -27.14 -42.98
N PRO A 99 -4.51 -25.98 -42.31
CA PRO A 99 -3.92 -24.81 -42.95
C PRO A 99 -2.43 -25.06 -43.28
N VAL A 100 -1.92 -24.40 -44.33
CA VAL A 100 -0.50 -24.43 -44.66
C VAL A 100 0.34 -23.88 -43.49
N PRO A 101 1.34 -24.63 -42.99
CA PRO A 101 2.30 -24.10 -42.03
C PRO A 101 3.14 -22.99 -42.68
N LEU A 102 3.15 -21.81 -42.06
CA LEU A 102 3.87 -20.64 -42.56
C LEU A 102 5.20 -20.46 -41.81
N GLU A 103 6.23 -20.03 -42.52
CA GLU A 103 7.55 -19.69 -41.96
C GLU A 103 7.64 -18.22 -41.59
N ASP A 104 7.15 -17.35 -42.46
CA ASP A 104 7.16 -15.91 -42.27
C ASP A 104 6.02 -15.27 -43.06
N GLY A 105 5.73 -14.02 -42.77
CA GLY A 105 4.80 -13.26 -43.59
C GLY A 105 4.57 -11.84 -43.11
N THR A 106 4.06 -11.02 -44.03
CA THR A 106 3.67 -9.64 -43.77
C THR A 106 2.27 -9.37 -44.28
N VAL A 107 1.63 -8.34 -43.71
CA VAL A 107 0.31 -7.87 -44.12
C VAL A 107 0.32 -6.35 -44.26
N LYS A 108 -0.30 -5.86 -45.34
CA LYS A 108 -0.41 -4.43 -45.65
C LYS A 108 -1.85 -4.04 -45.89
N LEU A 109 -2.16 -2.80 -45.53
CA LEU A 109 -3.43 -2.14 -45.80
C LEU A 109 -3.22 -1.07 -46.86
N LEU A 110 -4.08 -1.03 -47.87
CA LEU A 110 -4.22 0.09 -48.80
C LEU A 110 -5.62 0.68 -48.63
N MET A 111 -5.69 1.96 -48.27
CA MET A 111 -6.94 2.65 -48.01
C MET A 111 -6.89 4.08 -48.51
N LEU A 112 -7.87 4.47 -49.35
CA LEU A 112 -8.05 5.85 -49.83
C LEU A 112 -6.74 6.48 -50.36
N GLY A 113 -5.92 5.69 -51.08
CA GLY A 113 -4.64 6.16 -51.65
C GLY A 113 -3.44 6.14 -50.70
N LYS A 114 -3.60 5.67 -49.46
CA LYS A 114 -2.52 5.50 -48.46
C LYS A 114 -2.26 4.04 -48.18
N ALA A 115 -0.99 3.64 -48.17
CA ALA A 115 -0.56 2.30 -47.78
C ALA A 115 0.00 2.31 -46.35
N SER A 116 -0.12 1.19 -45.67
CA SER A 116 0.50 1.01 -44.37
C SER A 116 2.03 1.04 -44.45
N GLY A 117 2.66 1.82 -43.57
CA GLY A 117 4.10 2.08 -43.61
C GLY A 117 4.47 3.34 -44.40
N ASP A 118 3.51 3.99 -45.08
CA ASP A 118 3.72 5.33 -45.62
C ASP A 118 3.98 6.33 -44.49
N VAL A 119 4.87 7.29 -44.74
CA VAL A 119 5.14 8.38 -43.81
C VAL A 119 3.85 9.21 -43.62
N ALA A 120 3.60 9.62 -42.38
CA ALA A 120 2.47 10.50 -42.06
C ALA A 120 2.51 11.72 -43.00
N PRO A 121 1.38 12.09 -43.63
CA PRO A 121 1.37 13.18 -44.59
C PRO A 121 1.84 14.49 -43.94
N THR A 122 2.64 15.26 -44.67
CA THR A 122 2.91 16.67 -44.32
C THR A 122 1.59 17.44 -44.46
N PRO A 123 1.17 18.24 -43.46
CA PRO A 123 -0.09 18.98 -43.55
C PRO A 123 -0.11 19.89 -44.78
N GLY A 124 -0.93 19.56 -45.76
CA GLY A 124 -1.17 20.35 -46.98
C GLY A 124 -2.57 20.96 -46.99
N ALA A 125 -2.80 21.92 -47.89
CA ALA A 125 -4.12 22.50 -48.11
C ALA A 125 -5.00 21.52 -48.92
N GLY A 126 -5.66 20.58 -48.24
CA GLY A 126 -6.60 19.63 -48.84
C GLY A 126 -6.93 18.44 -47.93
N PRO A 127 -8.00 17.68 -48.23
CA PRO A 127 -8.40 16.50 -47.46
C PRO A 127 -7.27 15.46 -47.47
N GLN A 128 -6.93 14.94 -46.30
CA GLN A 128 -5.91 13.90 -46.14
C GLN A 128 -6.53 12.50 -46.18
N PHE A 129 -7.83 12.38 -45.87
CA PHE A 129 -8.62 11.16 -45.75
C PHE A 129 -8.12 10.21 -44.65
N VAL A 130 -6.89 9.69 -44.80
CA VAL A 130 -6.22 8.80 -43.84
C VAL A 130 -5.06 9.55 -43.20
N LEU A 131 -5.19 9.85 -41.91
CA LEU A 131 -4.17 10.53 -41.12
C LEU A 131 -3.07 9.56 -40.66
N LYS A 132 -3.45 8.34 -40.28
CA LYS A 132 -2.52 7.31 -39.80
C LYS A 132 -3.14 5.93 -39.90
N ILE A 133 -2.33 4.94 -40.24
CA ILE A 133 -2.68 3.52 -40.16
C ILE A 133 -1.78 2.87 -39.10
N ASP A 134 -2.39 2.35 -38.05
CA ASP A 134 -1.76 1.61 -36.95
C ASP A 134 -2.09 0.11 -37.09
N GLN A 135 -1.04 -0.71 -37.20
CA GLN A 135 -1.14 -2.16 -37.39
C GLN A 135 0.18 -2.86 -37.03
N SER A 136 0.14 -4.17 -36.82
CA SER A 136 1.33 -5.03 -36.89
C SER A 136 1.63 -5.37 -38.35
N ALA A 137 2.90 -5.26 -38.77
CA ALA A 137 3.31 -5.68 -40.10
C ALA A 137 3.26 -7.20 -40.28
N LYS A 138 3.38 -7.98 -39.19
CA LYS A 138 3.26 -9.45 -39.22
C LYS A 138 1.85 -9.87 -38.77
N PRO A 139 1.15 -10.71 -39.54
CA PRO A 139 -0.10 -11.34 -39.08
C PRO A 139 0.21 -12.42 -38.04
N ALA A 140 -0.81 -13.11 -37.52
CA ALA A 140 -0.62 -14.14 -36.50
C ALA A 140 0.37 -15.26 -36.89
N LEU A 141 0.47 -15.62 -38.18
CA LEU A 141 1.27 -16.74 -38.71
C LEU A 141 0.88 -18.13 -38.15
N TYR A 142 -0.25 -18.21 -37.45
CA TYR A 142 -0.89 -19.45 -37.01
C TYR A 142 -2.42 -19.33 -37.13
N GLY A 143 -3.11 -20.47 -37.05
CA GLY A 143 -4.57 -20.52 -37.13
C GLY A 143 -5.08 -19.97 -38.47
N ALA A 144 -5.97 -18.97 -38.42
CA ALA A 144 -6.52 -18.31 -39.60
C ALA A 144 -5.66 -17.14 -40.12
N ASN A 145 -4.48 -16.89 -39.54
CA ASN A 145 -3.59 -15.75 -39.86
C ASN A 145 -4.26 -14.39 -39.65
N GLN A 146 -4.80 -14.19 -38.46
CA GLN A 146 -5.46 -12.94 -38.05
C GLN A 146 -4.54 -11.71 -38.22
N ALA A 147 -5.10 -10.61 -38.72
CA ALA A 147 -4.51 -9.28 -38.75
C ALA A 147 -5.53 -8.22 -38.31
N ALA A 148 -5.10 -7.30 -37.46
CA ALA A 148 -5.91 -6.22 -36.91
C ALA A 148 -5.39 -4.85 -37.39
N PHE A 149 -6.31 -3.95 -37.72
CA PHE A 149 -6.02 -2.62 -38.25
C PHE A 149 -6.80 -1.55 -37.49
N SER A 150 -6.13 -0.44 -37.18
CA SER A 150 -6.73 0.79 -36.69
C SER A 150 -6.32 1.96 -37.59
N VAL A 151 -7.28 2.65 -38.17
CA VAL A 151 -7.04 3.76 -39.10
C VAL A 151 -7.63 5.03 -38.51
N ARG A 152 -6.81 6.05 -38.35
CA ARG A 152 -7.25 7.40 -38.02
C ARG A 152 -7.62 8.14 -39.30
N LEU A 153 -8.84 8.65 -39.36
CA LEU A 153 -9.40 9.39 -40.48
C LEU A 153 -9.58 10.85 -40.10
N ASP A 154 -9.43 11.76 -41.07
CA ASP A 154 -9.95 13.12 -40.92
C ASP A 154 -11.47 13.14 -41.15
N GLN A 155 -12.06 14.33 -41.13
CA GLN A 155 -13.49 14.49 -41.33
C GLN A 155 -13.93 13.95 -42.70
N ASP A 156 -13.20 14.28 -43.76
CA ASP A 156 -13.56 13.88 -45.12
C ASP A 156 -13.39 12.36 -45.33
N GLY A 157 -12.33 11.77 -44.78
CA GLY A 157 -12.08 10.33 -44.77
C GLY A 157 -13.16 9.56 -44.02
N TYR A 158 -13.60 10.06 -42.86
CA TYR A 158 -14.74 9.47 -42.15
C TYR A 158 -16.00 9.53 -43.00
N THR A 159 -16.33 10.68 -43.59
CA THR A 159 -17.54 10.85 -44.41
C THR A 159 -17.52 9.94 -45.65
N VAL A 160 -16.38 9.86 -46.36
CA VAL A 160 -16.22 8.93 -47.49
C VAL A 160 -16.42 7.49 -47.04
N MET A 161 -15.82 7.08 -45.92
CA MET A 161 -15.99 5.72 -45.41
C MET A 161 -17.43 5.41 -44.99
N GLU A 162 -18.08 6.33 -44.29
CA GLU A 162 -19.46 6.19 -43.84
C GLU A 162 -20.45 6.09 -45.01
N GLN A 163 -20.22 6.83 -46.10
CA GLN A 163 -21.02 6.75 -47.33
C GLN A 163 -20.70 5.50 -48.15
N CYS A 164 -19.42 5.11 -48.25
CA CYS A 164 -19.02 3.89 -48.95
C CYS A 164 -19.53 2.61 -48.26
N LEU A 165 -19.95 2.66 -46.98
CA LEU A 165 -20.64 1.55 -46.30
C LEU A 165 -21.95 1.11 -46.99
N GLU A 166 -22.52 1.93 -47.87
CA GLU A 166 -23.72 1.61 -48.67
C GLU A 166 -23.40 1.18 -50.11
N GLY A 167 -22.14 1.26 -50.53
CA GLY A 167 -21.68 0.92 -51.88
C GLY A 167 -21.35 -0.56 -52.09
N GLU A 168 -20.90 -0.92 -53.30
CA GLU A 168 -20.52 -2.30 -53.63
C GLU A 168 -19.09 -2.67 -53.22
N ILE A 169 -18.19 -1.69 -53.12
CA ILE A 169 -16.76 -1.88 -52.84
C ILE A 169 -16.31 -0.82 -51.83
N LEU A 170 -15.63 -1.24 -50.76
CA LEU A 170 -14.82 -0.32 -49.95
C LEU A 170 -13.49 -0.05 -50.63
N PRO A 171 -13.02 1.21 -50.62
CA PRO A 171 -11.65 1.55 -51.01
C PRO A 171 -10.65 1.14 -49.91
N VAL A 172 -10.77 -0.10 -49.41
CA VAL A 172 -9.93 -0.75 -48.41
C VAL A 172 -9.52 -2.10 -48.99
N ALA A 173 -8.22 -2.29 -49.21
CA ALA A 173 -7.64 -3.54 -49.69
C ALA A 173 -6.60 -4.06 -48.70
N VAL A 174 -6.66 -5.35 -48.41
CA VAL A 174 -5.68 -6.04 -47.56
C VAL A 174 -4.84 -6.95 -48.43
N ILE A 175 -3.53 -6.91 -48.23
CA ILE A 175 -2.55 -7.69 -48.99
C ILE A 175 -1.66 -8.44 -48.01
N TYR A 176 -1.74 -9.77 -48.03
CA TYR A 176 -0.82 -10.65 -47.34
C TYR A 176 0.36 -10.98 -48.25
N SER A 177 1.51 -11.27 -47.64
CA SER A 177 2.71 -11.81 -48.29
C SER A 177 3.22 -12.91 -47.37
N LEU A 178 2.97 -14.16 -47.71
CA LEU A 178 3.20 -15.31 -46.83
C LEU A 178 4.19 -16.28 -47.43
N ASP A 179 5.12 -16.73 -46.60
CA ASP A 179 6.14 -17.68 -46.98
C ASP A 179 5.88 -19.05 -46.34
N PHE A 180 6.04 -20.12 -47.12
CA PHE A 180 5.87 -21.50 -46.66
C PHE A 180 6.91 -22.43 -47.28
N LEU A 181 7.19 -23.55 -46.62
CA LEU A 181 8.13 -24.56 -47.13
C LEU A 181 7.39 -25.72 -47.78
N GLY A 182 7.76 -26.07 -49.00
CA GLY A 182 7.24 -27.24 -49.71
C GLY A 182 8.34 -28.17 -50.19
N LEU A 183 8.07 -29.47 -50.13
CA LEU A 183 8.92 -30.47 -50.77
C LEU A 183 8.59 -30.50 -52.25
N ARG A 184 9.61 -30.41 -53.10
CA ARG A 184 9.49 -30.71 -54.52
C ARG A 184 10.46 -31.83 -54.92
N PRO A 185 10.13 -32.64 -55.94
CA PRO A 185 11.12 -33.53 -56.55
C PRO A 185 12.35 -32.74 -57.01
N ALA A 186 13.54 -33.20 -56.66
CA ALA A 186 14.81 -32.61 -57.11
C ALA A 186 15.35 -33.36 -58.33
N TYR A 187 15.50 -34.67 -58.20
CA TYR A 187 15.83 -35.58 -59.30
C TYR A 187 15.32 -37.00 -59.03
N ASN A 188 15.21 -37.80 -60.09
CA ASN A 188 14.89 -39.23 -60.05
C ASN A 188 15.85 -39.98 -60.97
N ILE A 189 16.62 -40.93 -60.42
CA ILE A 189 17.56 -41.79 -61.14
C ILE A 189 17.02 -43.21 -61.08
N SER A 190 16.71 -43.79 -62.23
CA SER A 190 16.24 -45.16 -62.39
C SER A 190 17.29 -45.99 -63.13
N LEU A 191 17.79 -47.04 -62.48
CA LEU A 191 18.71 -48.02 -63.05
C LEU A 191 17.98 -49.35 -63.26
N LYS A 192 18.07 -49.90 -64.47
CA LYS A 192 17.66 -51.26 -64.80
C LYS A 192 18.79 -51.98 -65.54
N VAL A 193 19.27 -53.09 -64.99
CA VAL A 193 20.35 -53.89 -65.59
C VAL A 193 19.83 -55.24 -66.08
N ASP A 194 20.10 -55.56 -67.35
CA ASP A 194 19.91 -56.89 -67.94
C ASP A 194 21.23 -57.68 -67.94
N TRP A 195 21.37 -58.55 -66.94
CA TRP A 195 22.62 -59.25 -66.65
C TRP A 195 23.05 -60.23 -67.75
N GLU A 196 22.12 -60.76 -68.55
CA GLU A 196 22.43 -61.70 -69.64
C GLU A 196 23.14 -60.99 -70.80
N ARG A 197 22.65 -59.80 -71.16
CA ARG A 197 23.25 -58.97 -72.22
C ARG A 197 24.60 -58.40 -71.79
N VAL A 198 24.69 -57.96 -70.54
CA VAL A 198 25.94 -57.45 -69.98
C VAL A 198 27.02 -58.53 -70.02
N GLN A 199 26.73 -59.74 -69.55
CA GLN A 199 27.71 -60.83 -69.56
C GLN A 199 28.14 -61.19 -70.98
N LYS A 200 27.21 -61.31 -71.93
CA LYS A 200 27.55 -61.66 -73.32
C LYS A 200 28.53 -60.65 -73.95
N HIS A 201 28.27 -59.35 -73.76
CA HIS A 201 29.15 -58.29 -74.27
C HIS A 201 30.52 -58.31 -73.58
N MET A 202 30.56 -58.54 -72.26
CA MET A 202 31.80 -58.65 -71.50
C MET A 202 32.63 -59.88 -71.92
N ASP A 203 31.99 -61.05 -72.09
CA ASP A 203 32.66 -62.27 -72.53
C ASP A 203 33.21 -62.11 -73.95
N GLU A 204 32.48 -61.48 -74.89
CA GLU A 204 32.96 -61.21 -76.25
C GLU A 204 34.13 -60.21 -76.25
N SER A 205 34.00 -59.10 -75.53
CA SER A 205 34.98 -58.00 -75.51
C SER A 205 36.31 -58.37 -74.81
N PHE A 206 36.25 -59.28 -73.83
CA PHE A 206 37.40 -59.61 -72.97
C PHE A 206 37.88 -61.07 -73.11
N SER A 207 37.44 -61.80 -74.14
CA SER A 207 37.67 -63.26 -74.35
C SER A 207 39.13 -63.74 -74.54
N GLY A 208 40.12 -62.85 -74.60
CA GLY A 208 41.47 -63.19 -75.07
C GLY A 208 42.67 -62.90 -74.16
N GLY A 209 42.48 -62.39 -72.94
CA GLY A 209 43.61 -62.02 -72.05
C GLY A 209 43.22 -61.89 -70.58
N ASN A 210 44.18 -62.08 -69.67
CA ASN A 210 43.91 -62.19 -68.22
C ASN A 210 44.10 -60.88 -67.42
N MET A 211 44.37 -59.73 -68.05
CA MET A 211 44.54 -58.43 -67.36
C MET A 211 44.07 -57.24 -68.23
N PHE A 212 43.28 -56.33 -67.64
CA PHE A 212 42.72 -55.14 -68.30
C PHE A 212 42.96 -53.86 -67.47
N PHE A 213 43.03 -52.69 -68.13
CA PHE A 213 43.25 -51.40 -67.48
C PHE A 213 41.94 -50.61 -67.29
N SER A 214 41.90 -49.68 -66.33
CA SER A 214 40.68 -48.90 -65.99
C SER A 214 40.06 -48.13 -67.15
N THR A 215 40.87 -47.71 -68.12
CA THR A 215 40.41 -47.02 -69.34
C THR A 215 39.65 -47.92 -70.31
N GLU A 216 39.94 -49.22 -70.33
CA GLU A 216 39.24 -50.21 -71.15
C GLU A 216 37.90 -50.60 -70.51
N ILE A 217 37.85 -50.62 -69.16
CA ILE A 217 36.62 -50.82 -68.39
C ILE A 217 35.63 -49.66 -68.60
N GLY A 218 36.11 -48.41 -68.58
CA GLY A 218 35.26 -47.24 -68.83
C GLY A 218 34.56 -47.30 -70.20
N LYS A 219 35.31 -47.59 -71.26
CA LYS A 219 34.75 -47.76 -72.62
C LYS A 219 33.74 -48.92 -72.71
N ALA A 220 34.04 -50.05 -72.06
CA ALA A 220 33.15 -51.20 -72.09
C ALA A 220 31.83 -50.94 -71.34
N VAL A 221 31.86 -50.18 -70.25
CA VAL A 221 30.64 -49.73 -69.53
C VAL A 221 29.85 -48.73 -70.38
N ASP A 222 30.52 -47.80 -71.06
CA ASP A 222 29.87 -46.86 -71.97
C ASP A 222 29.17 -47.60 -73.14
N GLU A 223 29.81 -48.61 -73.73
CA GLU A 223 29.20 -49.44 -74.78
C GLU A 223 28.00 -50.28 -74.27
N LEU A 224 28.02 -50.73 -73.02
CA LEU A 224 26.90 -51.43 -72.40
C LEU A 224 25.68 -50.52 -72.18
N VAL A 225 25.92 -49.24 -71.88
CA VAL A 225 24.88 -48.20 -71.79
C VAL A 225 24.32 -47.90 -73.18
N ASP A 226 25.18 -47.73 -74.19
CA ASP A 226 24.78 -47.46 -75.58
C ASP A 226 23.97 -48.62 -76.20
N ASN A 227 24.37 -49.88 -75.92
CA ASN A 227 23.66 -51.08 -76.39
C ASN A 227 22.39 -51.42 -75.57
N ARG A 228 21.98 -50.55 -74.63
CA ARG A 228 20.81 -50.69 -73.75
C ARG A 228 20.80 -51.99 -72.93
N ALA A 229 21.96 -52.54 -72.59
CA ALA A 229 22.06 -53.63 -71.62
C ALA A 229 21.95 -53.09 -70.17
N ILE A 230 22.32 -51.83 -69.98
CA ILE A 230 22.11 -51.03 -68.77
C ILE A 230 21.24 -49.83 -69.18
N VAL A 231 20.07 -49.66 -68.58
CA VAL A 231 19.21 -48.49 -68.77
C VAL A 231 19.33 -47.60 -67.53
N LEU A 232 19.91 -46.41 -67.70
CA LEU A 232 20.04 -45.39 -66.68
C LEU A 232 19.27 -44.15 -67.12
N GLU A 233 18.15 -43.87 -66.47
CA GLU A 233 17.32 -42.68 -66.69
C GLU A 233 17.54 -41.71 -65.52
N ALA A 234 17.86 -40.44 -65.80
CA ALA A 234 18.10 -39.42 -64.79
C ALA A 234 17.27 -38.17 -65.11
N ASP A 235 16.12 -38.04 -64.47
CA ASP A 235 15.23 -36.88 -64.61
C ASP A 235 15.61 -35.82 -63.57
N THR A 236 15.93 -34.60 -64.02
CA THR A 236 16.22 -33.45 -63.13
C THR A 236 15.05 -32.48 -63.20
N PHE A 237 14.47 -32.14 -62.03
CA PHE A 237 13.28 -31.30 -61.91
C PHE A 237 13.59 -29.89 -61.39
N VAL A 238 14.87 -29.49 -61.46
CA VAL A 238 15.39 -28.21 -60.96
C VAL A 238 16.16 -27.50 -62.08
N ALA A 239 15.90 -26.22 -62.28
CA ALA A 239 16.63 -25.40 -63.25
C ALA A 239 18.08 -25.11 -62.77
N GLU A 240 19.02 -25.05 -63.70
CA GLU A 240 20.42 -24.74 -63.42
C GLU A 240 20.58 -23.26 -63.02
N GLY A 241 21.16 -23.03 -61.83
CA GLY A 241 21.44 -21.71 -61.27
C GLY A 241 22.32 -21.81 -60.02
N ASP A 242 22.85 -20.69 -59.53
CA ASP A 242 23.80 -20.69 -58.40
C ASP A 242 23.20 -21.28 -57.11
N ASP A 243 21.90 -21.07 -56.85
CA ASP A 243 21.18 -21.61 -55.68
C ASP A 243 20.90 -23.12 -55.75
N THR A 244 21.08 -23.75 -56.92
CA THR A 244 20.74 -25.16 -57.16
C THR A 244 21.97 -26.03 -57.45
N ARG A 245 23.17 -25.43 -57.47
CA ARG A 245 24.45 -26.09 -57.76
C ARG A 245 24.71 -27.30 -56.85
N GLY A 246 24.50 -27.15 -55.53
CA GLY A 246 24.68 -28.25 -54.59
C GLY A 246 23.70 -29.43 -54.74
N ILE A 247 22.54 -29.21 -55.39
CA ILE A 247 21.59 -30.29 -55.72
C ILE A 247 22.11 -31.06 -56.95
N ILE A 248 22.65 -30.33 -57.93
CA ILE A 248 23.26 -30.91 -59.14
C ILE A 248 24.50 -31.73 -58.77
N ASP A 249 25.36 -31.22 -57.88
CA ASP A 249 26.55 -31.95 -57.40
C ASP A 249 26.17 -33.27 -56.70
N ARG A 250 25.08 -33.28 -55.91
CA ARG A 250 24.58 -34.51 -55.25
C ARG A 250 23.98 -35.51 -56.23
N ARG A 251 23.24 -35.03 -57.25
CA ARG A 251 22.79 -35.88 -58.37
C ARG A 251 24.00 -36.55 -59.05
N ASP A 252 25.03 -35.78 -59.35
CA ASP A 252 26.22 -36.28 -60.04
C ASP A 252 27.03 -37.25 -59.17
N ALA A 253 27.12 -37.00 -57.87
CA ALA A 253 27.67 -37.96 -56.91
C ALA A 253 26.84 -39.26 -56.84
N ALA A 254 25.51 -39.18 -56.86
CA ALA A 254 24.63 -40.35 -56.89
C ALA A 254 24.80 -41.14 -58.21
N LEU A 255 24.93 -40.46 -59.35
CA LEU A 255 25.24 -41.09 -60.64
C LEU A 255 26.61 -41.78 -60.61
N ALA A 256 27.64 -41.15 -60.03
CA ALA A 256 28.96 -41.74 -59.86
C ALA A 256 28.94 -42.98 -58.95
N GLN A 257 28.17 -42.95 -57.86
CA GLN A 257 28.00 -44.10 -56.97
C GLN A 257 27.31 -45.27 -57.69
N VAL A 258 26.27 -44.99 -58.49
CA VAL A 258 25.60 -46.01 -59.30
C VAL A 258 26.59 -46.64 -60.30
N ARG A 259 27.46 -45.83 -60.92
CA ARG A 259 28.52 -46.33 -61.82
C ARG A 259 29.55 -47.19 -61.10
N ASN A 260 30.02 -46.77 -59.92
CA ASN A 260 30.97 -47.55 -59.12
C ASN A 260 30.38 -48.89 -58.67
N MET A 261 29.11 -48.92 -58.28
CA MET A 261 28.42 -50.16 -57.91
C MET A 261 28.37 -51.16 -59.08
N ILE A 262 28.24 -50.67 -60.32
CA ILE A 262 28.36 -51.51 -61.52
C ILE A 262 29.79 -52.06 -61.63
N THR A 263 30.81 -51.20 -61.54
CA THR A 263 32.22 -51.62 -61.65
C THR A 263 32.63 -52.66 -60.61
N ASP A 264 32.29 -52.44 -59.33
CA ASP A 264 32.64 -53.36 -58.24
C ASP A 264 31.94 -54.73 -58.37
N ALA A 265 30.76 -54.78 -59.01
CA ALA A 265 30.06 -56.03 -59.24
C ALA A 265 30.81 -56.97 -60.22
N PHE A 266 31.67 -56.43 -61.11
CA PHE A 266 32.26 -57.19 -62.22
C PHE A 266 33.80 -57.34 -62.19
N PHE A 267 34.56 -56.57 -61.39
CA PHE A 267 36.04 -56.57 -61.44
C PHE A 267 36.73 -56.72 -60.05
N GLN A 268 37.94 -57.33 -60.02
CA GLN A 268 38.80 -57.43 -58.82
C GLN A 268 40.26 -57.02 -59.12
N VAL A 269 40.98 -56.50 -58.11
CA VAL A 269 42.35 -55.95 -58.21
C VAL A 269 43.42 -57.05 -58.03
N SER A 270 44.45 -57.12 -58.89
CA SER A 270 45.63 -58.00 -58.70
C SER A 270 46.94 -57.36 -59.21
N LEU A 271 48.11 -57.83 -58.73
CA LEU A 271 49.46 -57.30 -59.03
C LEU A 271 50.35 -58.33 -59.77
N PRO A 272 51.15 -57.95 -60.80
CA PRO A 272 51.94 -58.89 -61.63
C PRO A 272 53.43 -59.09 -61.21
N PRO A 273 54.06 -60.26 -61.51
CA PRO A 273 55.52 -60.48 -61.41
C PRO A 273 56.31 -60.02 -62.66
N TRP A 274 57.59 -59.66 -62.49
CA TRP A 274 58.42 -58.97 -63.48
C TRP A 274 59.18 -59.92 -64.42
N THR A 275 59.15 -59.67 -65.74
CA THR A 275 60.20 -60.09 -66.68
C THR A 275 60.46 -59.00 -67.75
N PRO A 276 61.73 -58.74 -68.12
CA PRO A 276 62.12 -57.70 -69.07
C PRO A 276 62.47 -58.30 -70.42
N GLU A 277 61.76 -57.90 -71.48
CA GLU A 277 62.27 -57.75 -72.87
C GLU A 277 61.10 -57.55 -73.84
N LYS A 278 60.68 -56.28 -73.98
CA LYS A 278 60.20 -55.62 -75.21
C LYS A 278 59.71 -54.22 -74.81
N LYS A 279 60.20 -53.18 -75.50
CA LYS A 279 59.72 -51.80 -75.31
C LYS A 279 58.31 -51.67 -75.90
N SER A 280 57.32 -51.36 -75.09
CA SER A 280 55.98 -50.96 -75.53
C SER A 280 55.39 -49.87 -74.64
N ASP A 281 54.70 -48.94 -75.30
CA ASP A 281 53.58 -48.07 -74.85
C ASP A 281 53.73 -47.13 -73.65
N PHE A 282 54.77 -47.30 -72.82
CA PHE A 282 55.05 -46.43 -71.68
C PHE A 282 55.41 -44.98 -72.09
N GLU A 283 56.13 -44.81 -73.20
CA GLU A 283 56.51 -43.49 -73.73
C GLU A 283 55.33 -42.75 -74.40
N ARG A 284 54.30 -43.45 -74.91
CA ARG A 284 53.08 -42.81 -75.46
C ARG A 284 52.13 -42.33 -74.36
N GLY A 285 52.08 -43.03 -73.22
CA GLY A 285 51.28 -42.63 -72.07
C GLY A 285 51.78 -41.35 -71.39
N LEU A 286 53.10 -41.11 -71.38
CA LEU A 286 53.70 -39.91 -70.81
C LEU A 286 53.44 -38.64 -71.66
N ASP A 287 53.34 -38.76 -72.98
CA ASP A 287 53.13 -37.63 -73.90
C ASP A 287 51.67 -37.11 -73.90
N ALA A 288 50.70 -37.97 -73.54
CA ALA A 288 49.30 -37.57 -73.36
C ALA A 288 49.04 -36.88 -72.00
N ILE A 289 49.79 -37.26 -70.95
CA ILE A 289 49.69 -36.67 -69.60
C ILE A 289 50.39 -35.30 -69.56
N GLY A 290 51.48 -35.11 -70.31
CA GLY A 290 52.17 -33.83 -70.43
C GLY A 290 51.33 -32.71 -71.06
N LYS A 291 50.30 -33.04 -71.86
CA LYS A 291 49.36 -32.06 -72.44
C LYS A 291 48.18 -31.69 -71.53
N PHE A 292 47.96 -32.43 -70.45
CA PHE A 292 46.92 -32.12 -69.45
C PHE A 292 47.47 -31.33 -68.24
N ALA A 293 48.79 -31.30 -68.06
CA ALA A 293 49.46 -30.59 -66.96
C ALA A 293 49.66 -29.07 -67.19
N ALA A 294 49.18 -28.51 -68.30
CA ALA A 294 49.23 -27.07 -68.60
C ALA A 294 48.01 -26.27 -68.11
N GLN A 295 47.04 -26.92 -67.46
CA GLN A 295 45.97 -26.26 -66.72
C GLN A 295 45.80 -26.99 -65.39
N SER A 296 46.05 -26.29 -64.29
CA SER A 296 45.97 -26.71 -62.89
C SER A 296 47.20 -27.42 -62.30
N SER A 297 47.88 -26.74 -61.38
CA SER A 297 48.55 -27.39 -60.26
C SER A 297 48.83 -26.41 -59.13
N ALA A 298 48.13 -26.56 -58.00
CA ALA A 298 48.68 -26.39 -56.65
C ALA A 298 47.67 -26.85 -55.58
N GLN A 299 47.60 -28.16 -55.33
CA GLN A 299 47.69 -28.74 -53.97
C GLN A 299 47.45 -30.26 -54.00
N ALA A 300 48.54 -31.01 -54.07
CA ALA A 300 48.65 -32.36 -53.52
C ALA A 300 50.15 -32.66 -53.30
N ALA A 301 50.56 -32.79 -52.05
CA ALA A 301 51.88 -33.29 -51.64
C ALA A 301 51.64 -34.23 -50.45
N GLY A 302 52.18 -35.44 -50.40
CA GLY A 302 53.12 -36.07 -51.32
C GLY A 302 53.41 -37.51 -50.92
N GLY A 303 54.33 -38.13 -51.66
CA GLY A 303 54.87 -39.45 -51.36
C GLY A 303 55.14 -40.28 -52.62
N PRO A 304 56.40 -40.60 -52.94
CA PRO A 304 56.77 -41.17 -54.24
C PRO A 304 56.59 -42.70 -54.26
N ILE A 305 55.54 -43.17 -54.93
CA ILE A 305 55.51 -44.50 -55.55
C ILE A 305 55.08 -44.29 -57.00
N GLY A 306 56.06 -43.95 -57.83
CA GLY A 306 55.95 -44.13 -59.27
C GLY A 306 55.95 -45.63 -59.58
N ALA A 307 55.10 -46.00 -60.55
CA ALA A 307 55.04 -47.30 -61.23
C ALA A 307 54.42 -48.47 -60.46
N LEU A 308 53.08 -48.48 -60.33
CA LEU A 308 52.26 -49.71 -60.35
C LEU A 308 50.81 -49.33 -60.71
N MET A 309 50.46 -49.41 -62.00
CA MET A 309 49.06 -49.34 -62.45
C MET A 309 48.30 -50.55 -61.90
N PRO A 310 47.16 -50.40 -61.20
CA PRO A 310 46.37 -51.55 -60.77
C PRO A 310 45.80 -52.26 -62.01
N SER A 311 46.25 -53.50 -62.24
CA SER A 311 45.67 -54.38 -63.25
C SER A 311 44.43 -55.07 -62.68
N PHE A 312 43.32 -55.00 -63.42
CA PHE A 312 42.08 -55.67 -63.06
C PHE A 312 42.01 -57.02 -63.78
N SER A 313 41.67 -58.08 -63.04
CA SER A 313 41.35 -59.37 -63.65
C SER A 313 39.83 -59.56 -63.69
N TYR A 314 39.29 -59.88 -64.86
CA TYR A 314 37.86 -60.17 -65.04
C TYR A 314 37.47 -61.42 -64.24
N LYS A 315 36.45 -61.31 -63.38
CA LYS A 315 35.95 -62.44 -62.59
C LYS A 315 34.96 -63.24 -63.42
N ARG A 316 35.47 -64.23 -64.17
CA ARG A 316 34.63 -65.16 -64.94
C ARG A 316 33.88 -66.10 -64.00
N MET A 317 32.69 -65.68 -63.58
CA MET A 317 31.81 -66.50 -62.73
C MET A 317 31.06 -67.50 -63.63
N ASP A 318 31.45 -68.77 -63.59
CA ASP A 318 30.81 -69.83 -64.38
C ASP A 318 29.48 -70.26 -63.74
N TYR A 319 28.41 -69.52 -64.03
CA TYR A 319 27.04 -69.87 -63.61
C TYR A 319 26.37 -70.77 -64.65
N LYS A 320 26.80 -72.04 -64.77
CA LYS A 320 26.00 -73.07 -65.46
C LYS A 320 24.86 -73.59 -64.57
N ARG A 321 23.91 -72.70 -64.23
CA ARG A 321 22.49 -73.01 -63.99
C ARG A 321 21.70 -71.72 -63.78
N VAL A 322 20.61 -71.61 -64.54
CA VAL A 322 19.64 -70.50 -64.67
C VAL A 322 19.46 -69.67 -63.39
N ASP A 323 19.87 -68.41 -63.44
CA ASP A 323 19.44 -67.38 -62.49
C ASP A 323 19.32 -66.04 -63.25
N LYS A 324 18.10 -65.70 -63.70
CA LYS A 324 17.80 -64.40 -64.33
C LYS A 324 17.77 -63.32 -63.25
N LYS A 325 18.93 -62.94 -62.74
CA LYS A 325 19.03 -61.81 -61.81
C LYS A 325 18.68 -60.53 -62.58
N LYS A 326 17.87 -59.67 -61.97
CA LYS A 326 17.56 -58.31 -62.43
C LYS A 326 17.83 -57.38 -61.26
N LEU A 327 18.57 -56.30 -61.50
CA LEU A 327 18.78 -55.27 -60.50
C LEU A 327 18.03 -54.01 -60.95
N ASN A 328 17.00 -53.64 -60.19
CA ASN A 328 16.26 -52.40 -60.36
C ASN A 328 16.58 -51.52 -59.15
N VAL A 329 17.17 -50.36 -59.38
CA VAL A 329 17.45 -49.39 -58.31
C VAL A 329 16.83 -48.06 -58.70
N ASN A 330 16.09 -47.47 -57.77
CA ASN A 330 15.52 -46.13 -57.92
C ASN A 330 16.07 -45.25 -56.79
N PHE A 331 16.76 -44.17 -57.18
CA PHE A 331 17.21 -43.11 -56.29
C PHE A 331 16.42 -41.84 -56.60
N SER A 332 15.74 -41.28 -55.60
CA SER A 332 15.09 -39.97 -55.74
C SER A 332 15.46 -39.08 -54.56
N GLU A 333 15.68 -37.78 -54.85
CA GLU A 333 15.85 -36.74 -53.82
C GLU A 333 14.66 -35.79 -53.90
N ARG A 334 14.11 -35.44 -52.73
CA ARG A 334 13.14 -34.35 -52.58
C ARG A 334 13.79 -33.26 -51.74
N VAL A 335 13.67 -32.01 -52.18
CA VAL A 335 14.25 -30.86 -51.48
C VAL A 335 13.15 -29.94 -50.97
N ALA A 336 13.35 -29.39 -49.77
CA ALA A 336 12.51 -28.34 -49.23
C ALA A 336 12.87 -27.02 -49.90
N ILE A 337 11.87 -26.34 -50.47
CA ILE A 337 12.01 -25.00 -51.03
C ILE A 337 11.07 -24.03 -50.33
N LYS A 338 11.52 -22.79 -50.16
CA LYS A 338 10.69 -21.68 -49.70
C LYS A 338 9.89 -21.11 -50.88
N ARG A 339 8.57 -20.97 -50.72
CA ARG A 339 7.66 -20.34 -51.68
C ARG A 339 6.90 -19.20 -51.00
N SER A 340 6.58 -18.18 -51.78
CA SER A 340 5.77 -17.04 -51.33
C SER A 340 4.44 -17.01 -52.05
N ILE A 341 3.38 -16.61 -51.36
CA ILE A 341 2.04 -16.35 -51.91
C ILE A 341 1.52 -15.00 -51.41
N TYR A 342 0.64 -14.37 -52.19
CA TYR A 342 0.13 -13.04 -51.90
C TYR A 342 -1.41 -12.97 -51.89
N PRO A 343 -2.09 -13.54 -50.88
CA PRO A 343 -3.53 -13.40 -50.75
C PRO A 343 -3.93 -11.93 -50.64
N GLN A 344 -4.83 -11.47 -51.52
CA GLN A 344 -5.23 -10.06 -51.56
C GLN A 344 -6.69 -9.89 -51.94
N GLY A 345 -7.32 -8.85 -51.41
CA GLY A 345 -8.73 -8.58 -51.70
C GLY A 345 -9.27 -7.34 -51.00
N HIS A 346 -10.40 -6.85 -51.52
CA HIS A 346 -11.20 -5.83 -50.85
C HIS A 346 -12.07 -6.46 -49.76
N LEU A 347 -12.42 -5.67 -48.74
CA LEU A 347 -13.26 -6.12 -47.63
C LEU A 347 -14.76 -6.18 -48.01
N ALA A 348 -15.09 -6.94 -49.06
CA ALA A 348 -16.43 -7.03 -49.64
C ALA A 348 -17.44 -7.80 -48.76
N ALA A 349 -16.97 -8.68 -47.88
CA ALA A 349 -17.82 -9.53 -47.03
C ALA A 349 -18.76 -8.74 -46.10
N LEU A 350 -18.31 -7.58 -45.61
CA LEU A 350 -19.10 -6.70 -44.74
C LEU A 350 -20.41 -6.25 -45.40
N PHE A 351 -20.35 -5.93 -46.69
CA PHE A 351 -21.42 -5.28 -47.44
C PHE A 351 -22.58 -6.19 -47.69
N LYS A 352 -22.29 -7.46 -47.93
CA LYS A 352 -23.34 -8.47 -48.06
C LYS A 352 -24.14 -8.55 -46.76
N THR A 353 -23.45 -8.64 -45.62
CA THR A 353 -24.08 -8.77 -44.29
C THR A 353 -24.82 -7.50 -43.82
N ILE A 354 -24.29 -6.31 -44.11
CA ILE A 354 -24.97 -5.03 -43.80
C ILE A 354 -26.19 -4.82 -44.72
N ARG A 355 -26.07 -5.08 -46.03
CA ARG A 355 -27.14 -4.89 -47.01
C ARG A 355 -28.27 -5.91 -46.88
N GLU A 356 -27.94 -7.17 -46.55
CA GLU A 356 -28.92 -8.22 -46.25
C GLU A 356 -29.54 -8.07 -44.84
N GLY A 357 -29.30 -6.93 -44.16
CA GLY A 357 -30.06 -6.48 -42.99
C GLY A 357 -29.86 -7.30 -41.72
N SER A 358 -28.85 -8.18 -41.68
CA SER A 358 -28.72 -9.13 -40.58
C SER A 358 -28.03 -8.50 -39.35
N VAL A 359 -27.11 -7.52 -39.53
CA VAL A 359 -26.44 -6.80 -38.43
C VAL A 359 -26.88 -5.33 -38.38
N PRO A 360 -27.38 -4.81 -37.23
CA PRO A 360 -27.74 -3.40 -37.09
C PRO A 360 -26.56 -2.44 -37.30
N ARG A 361 -26.79 -1.37 -38.07
CA ARG A 361 -25.76 -0.35 -38.39
C ARG A 361 -25.15 0.30 -37.14
N GLU A 362 -25.94 0.55 -36.09
CA GLU A 362 -25.44 1.23 -34.87
C GLU A 362 -24.39 0.40 -34.11
N ARG A 363 -24.27 -0.90 -34.39
CA ARG A 363 -23.20 -1.73 -33.83
C ARG A 363 -21.86 -1.56 -34.56
N LEU A 364 -21.91 -1.17 -35.82
CA LEU A 364 -20.75 -1.05 -36.71
C LEU A 364 -20.32 0.40 -36.90
N VAL A 365 -21.22 1.37 -36.71
CA VAL A 365 -20.96 2.80 -36.83
C VAL A 365 -21.41 3.52 -35.57
N LYS A 366 -20.49 4.23 -34.90
CA LYS A 366 -20.77 5.03 -33.71
C LYS A 366 -20.39 6.48 -33.91
N GLN A 367 -21.28 7.40 -33.55
CA GLN A 367 -21.00 8.83 -33.51
C GLN A 367 -20.86 9.28 -32.04
N ILE A 368 -19.76 9.96 -31.72
CA ILE A 368 -19.38 10.35 -30.36
C ILE A 368 -19.16 11.86 -30.28
N SER A 369 -19.78 12.52 -29.30
CA SER A 369 -19.42 13.90 -28.96
C SER A 369 -18.21 13.91 -28.02
N LEU A 370 -17.20 14.71 -28.35
CA LEU A 370 -16.05 14.98 -27.46
C LEU A 370 -16.39 16.07 -26.42
N ASP A 371 -17.51 16.77 -26.60
CA ASP A 371 -17.95 17.87 -25.75
C ASP A 371 -18.66 17.37 -24.49
N ASN A 372 -17.95 16.59 -23.68
CA ASN A 372 -18.52 16.04 -22.45
C ASN A 372 -18.47 17.06 -21.31
N ASP A 373 -19.65 17.43 -20.81
CA ASP A 373 -19.85 18.39 -19.71
C ASP A 373 -19.07 18.06 -18.43
N PHE A 374 -18.73 16.78 -18.21
CA PHE A 374 -17.86 16.35 -17.13
C PHE A 374 -16.48 17.04 -17.17
N PHE A 375 -15.85 17.12 -18.35
CA PHE A 375 -14.53 17.75 -18.50
C PHE A 375 -14.60 19.29 -18.56
N LYS A 376 -15.79 19.83 -18.81
CA LYS A 376 -16.04 21.28 -18.83
C LYS A 376 -16.20 21.89 -17.45
N LYS A 377 -16.29 21.09 -16.38
CA LYS A 377 -16.60 21.57 -15.04
C LYS A 377 -15.54 21.17 -14.00
N ARG A 378 -15.05 22.14 -13.23
CA ARG A 378 -14.29 21.88 -12.00
C ARG A 378 -15.27 21.71 -10.85
N ARG A 379 -15.26 20.53 -10.22
CA ARG A 379 -16.07 20.23 -9.04
C ARG A 379 -15.18 20.03 -7.83
N VAL A 380 -15.54 20.64 -6.70
CA VAL A 380 -14.88 20.44 -5.41
C VAL A 380 -15.94 20.25 -4.34
N LYS A 381 -15.72 19.29 -3.45
CA LYS A 381 -16.51 19.04 -2.26
C LYS A 381 -15.66 19.35 -1.04
N VAL A 382 -16.10 20.29 -0.21
CA VAL A 382 -15.46 20.59 1.07
C VAL A 382 -16.25 19.94 2.19
N ILE A 383 -15.57 19.19 3.05
CA ILE A 383 -16.14 18.43 4.16
C ILE A 383 -15.53 18.94 5.46
N SER A 384 -16.36 19.28 6.44
CA SER A 384 -15.90 19.54 7.81
C SER A 384 -16.07 18.28 8.65
N ARG A 385 -15.00 17.88 9.34
CA ARG A 385 -15.02 16.77 10.32
C ARG A 385 -15.12 17.24 11.77
N ALA A 386 -15.51 18.50 11.99
CA ALA A 386 -15.62 19.05 13.34
C ALA A 386 -16.82 18.50 14.11
N ASP A 387 -16.65 18.32 15.42
CA ASP A 387 -17.74 18.16 16.36
C ASP A 387 -18.29 19.54 16.74
N LEU A 388 -19.29 20.01 15.99
CA LEU A 388 -19.84 21.36 16.17
C LEU A 388 -20.49 21.54 17.54
N ALA A 389 -21.01 20.47 18.14
CA ALA A 389 -21.68 20.53 19.43
C ALA A 389 -20.66 20.59 20.57
N ALA A 390 -19.65 19.70 20.55
CA ALA A 390 -18.62 19.67 21.58
C ALA A 390 -17.79 20.96 21.64
N ASP A 391 -17.52 21.57 20.49
CA ASP A 391 -16.66 22.76 20.38
C ASP A 391 -17.42 24.09 20.41
N ASP A 392 -18.73 24.05 20.65
CA ASP A 392 -19.61 25.23 20.66
C ASP A 392 -19.52 26.02 19.34
N ILE A 393 -19.40 25.32 18.20
CA ILE A 393 -19.39 25.93 16.87
C ILE A 393 -20.84 26.13 16.41
N GLY A 394 -21.18 27.35 16.03
CA GLY A 394 -22.45 27.67 15.39
C GLY A 394 -22.44 27.34 13.90
N SER A 395 -21.38 27.75 13.19
CA SER A 395 -21.23 27.52 11.75
C SER A 395 -19.78 27.68 11.29
N ILE A 396 -19.49 27.15 10.09
CA ILE A 396 -18.20 27.30 9.41
C ILE A 396 -18.49 27.86 8.02
N ASN A 397 -18.08 29.10 7.75
CA ASN A 397 -18.22 29.70 6.43
C ASN A 397 -16.99 29.36 5.59
N VAL A 398 -17.15 28.42 4.66
CA VAL A 398 -16.09 28.00 3.73
C VAL A 398 -16.13 28.89 2.51
N ARG A 399 -14.99 29.48 2.15
CA ARG A 399 -14.79 30.22 0.92
C ARG A 399 -13.80 29.48 0.05
N VAL A 400 -14.23 29.16 -1.16
CA VAL A 400 -13.45 28.47 -2.17
C VAL A 400 -13.25 29.40 -3.36
N ARG A 401 -12.09 29.35 -4.00
CA ARG A 401 -11.77 30.21 -5.13
C ARG A 401 -11.06 29.41 -6.20
N TYR A 402 -11.64 29.42 -7.39
CA TYR A 402 -11.03 28.85 -8.59
C TYR A 402 -10.62 29.99 -9.52
N GLY A 403 -9.32 30.28 -9.58
CA GLY A 403 -8.79 31.47 -10.25
C GLY A 403 -9.30 32.78 -9.61
N ASP A 404 -10.06 33.55 -10.37
CA ASP A 404 -10.70 34.82 -9.98
C ASP A 404 -12.15 34.66 -9.51
N LYS A 405 -12.69 33.43 -9.50
CA LYS A 405 -14.11 33.16 -9.19
C LYS A 405 -14.29 32.61 -7.77
N PRO A 406 -14.60 33.44 -6.77
CA PRO A 406 -14.92 32.97 -5.42
C PRO A 406 -16.35 32.41 -5.35
N MET A 407 -16.52 31.38 -4.53
CA MET A 407 -17.81 30.89 -4.04
C MET A 407 -17.69 30.64 -2.54
N ASN A 408 -18.82 30.60 -1.85
CA ASN A 408 -18.83 30.27 -0.43
C ASN A 408 -20.06 29.46 -0.05
N ALA A 409 -19.93 28.68 1.02
CA ALA A 409 -21.02 27.93 1.61
C ALA A 409 -20.89 27.91 3.13
N LEU A 410 -22.03 27.84 3.81
CA LEU A 410 -22.08 27.75 5.26
C LEU A 410 -22.28 26.28 5.65
N LEU A 411 -21.31 25.71 6.36
CA LEU A 411 -21.42 24.39 6.98
C LEU A 411 -21.96 24.53 8.40
N GLY A 412 -22.86 23.64 8.79
CA GLY A 412 -23.54 23.64 10.08
C GLY A 412 -23.98 22.23 10.49
N ALA A 413 -24.70 22.10 11.61
CA ALA A 413 -25.09 20.80 12.16
C ALA A 413 -25.84 19.88 11.17
N ASN A 414 -26.63 20.47 10.26
CA ASN A 414 -27.41 19.73 9.25
C ASN A 414 -26.75 19.66 7.87
N ALA A 415 -25.57 20.27 7.70
CA ALA A 415 -24.85 20.37 6.44
C ALA A 415 -23.34 20.38 6.72
N GLY A 416 -22.76 19.20 6.94
CA GLY A 416 -21.32 19.02 7.21
C GLY A 416 -20.42 19.11 5.97
N GLU A 417 -21.02 19.23 4.78
CA GLU A 417 -20.32 19.30 3.50
C GLU A 417 -20.99 20.26 2.52
N ALA A 418 -20.21 20.80 1.59
CA ALA A 418 -20.69 21.64 0.50
C ALA A 418 -19.96 21.31 -0.80
N SER A 419 -20.71 21.30 -1.90
CA SER A 419 -20.19 21.08 -3.25
C SER A 419 -20.18 22.39 -4.03
N PHE A 420 -19.10 22.62 -4.77
CA PHE A 420 -18.86 23.80 -5.57
C PHE A 420 -18.54 23.39 -7.00
N GLU A 421 -19.10 24.12 -7.97
CA GLU A 421 -18.95 23.83 -9.39
C GLU A 421 -18.62 25.11 -10.17
N TRP A 422 -17.56 25.06 -10.98
CA TRP A 422 -17.21 26.10 -11.93
C TRP A 422 -17.04 25.50 -13.33
N LEU A 423 -17.08 26.36 -14.35
CA LEU A 423 -16.51 26.01 -15.65
C LEU A 423 -14.99 25.89 -15.54
N SER A 424 -14.41 24.85 -16.13
CA SER A 424 -12.97 24.59 -16.19
C SER A 424 -12.23 25.77 -16.82
N GLN A 425 -11.20 26.26 -16.14
CA GLN A 425 -10.25 27.24 -16.69
C GLN A 425 -9.07 26.46 -17.29
N LEU A 426 -8.67 26.83 -18.51
CA LEU A 426 -7.52 26.22 -19.17
C LEU A 426 -6.29 27.12 -18.99
N GLU A 427 -5.19 26.52 -18.54
CA GLU A 427 -3.88 27.16 -18.44
C GLU A 427 -2.90 26.32 -19.27
N ARG A 428 -2.34 26.91 -20.34
CA ARG A 428 -1.46 26.23 -21.32
C ARG A 428 -2.07 24.94 -21.92
N GLY A 429 -3.36 24.97 -22.24
CA GLY A 429 -4.09 23.84 -22.84
C GLY A 429 -4.43 22.71 -21.88
N SER A 430 -4.11 22.84 -20.58
CA SER A 430 -4.49 21.90 -19.53
C SER A 430 -5.47 22.53 -18.55
N MET A 431 -6.36 21.73 -17.96
CA MET A 431 -7.28 22.20 -16.93
C MET A 431 -6.48 22.66 -15.69
N LYS A 432 -6.71 23.89 -15.24
CA LYS A 432 -6.24 24.35 -13.93
C LYS A 432 -6.95 23.55 -12.85
N ARG A 433 -6.22 22.89 -11.94
CA ARG A 433 -6.82 22.08 -10.88
C ARG A 433 -6.90 22.80 -9.53
N ASP A 434 -5.97 23.72 -9.31
CA ASP A 434 -5.79 24.45 -8.06
C ASP A 434 -7.04 25.24 -7.66
N VAL A 435 -7.54 24.92 -6.47
CA VAL A 435 -8.60 25.65 -5.79
C VAL A 435 -8.07 26.13 -4.46
N GLN A 436 -8.17 27.43 -4.21
CA GLN A 436 -7.83 28.02 -2.94
C GLN A 436 -9.03 27.91 -2.00
N VAL A 437 -8.80 27.43 -0.78
CA VAL A 437 -9.82 27.25 0.25
C VAL A 437 -9.39 28.00 1.51
N GLU A 438 -10.28 28.80 2.06
CA GLU A 438 -10.18 29.39 3.40
C GLU A 438 -11.52 29.18 4.13
N TYR A 439 -11.51 29.14 5.45
CA TYR A 439 -12.75 29.00 6.22
C TYR A 439 -12.73 29.88 7.47
N GLU A 440 -13.92 30.33 7.88
CA GLU A 440 -14.13 31.09 9.11
C GLU A 440 -15.07 30.31 10.03
N VAL A 441 -14.57 29.96 11.22
CA VAL A 441 -15.33 29.28 12.27
C VAL A 441 -16.01 30.34 13.12
N SER A 442 -17.32 30.22 13.32
CA SER A 442 -18.11 31.09 14.21
C SER A 442 -18.61 30.26 15.39
N PHE A 443 -18.25 30.65 16.61
CA PHE A 443 -18.70 29.99 17.84
C PHE A 443 -20.06 30.54 18.30
N LYS A 444 -20.83 29.71 19.00
CA LYS A 444 -22.14 30.04 19.59
C LYS A 444 -22.03 30.02 21.12
N GLY A 445 -22.81 30.86 21.81
CA GLY A 445 -22.83 30.88 23.28
C GLY A 445 -21.52 31.35 23.93
N VAL A 446 -20.76 32.22 23.24
CA VAL A 446 -19.44 32.70 23.69
C VAL A 446 -19.51 34.21 23.94
N ASP A 447 -18.96 34.66 25.07
CA ASP A 447 -18.76 36.08 25.35
C ASP A 447 -17.50 36.61 24.63
N ALA A 448 -17.69 37.66 23.83
CA ALA A 448 -16.61 38.33 23.11
C ALA A 448 -15.62 39.05 24.04
N ALA A 449 -15.99 39.30 25.30
CA ALA A 449 -15.08 39.82 26.32
C ALA A 449 -14.10 38.75 26.84
N GLU A 450 -14.47 37.47 26.75
CA GLU A 450 -13.66 36.36 27.26
C GLU A 450 -12.76 35.74 26.19
N ARG A 451 -13.25 35.60 24.96
CA ARG A 451 -12.46 35.01 23.87
C ARG A 451 -12.99 35.40 22.49
N PRO A 452 -12.19 35.24 21.42
CA PRO A 452 -12.67 35.49 20.05
C PRO A 452 -13.89 34.64 19.70
N THR A 453 -14.93 35.29 19.17
CA THR A 453 -16.16 34.61 18.70
C THR A 453 -16.03 34.02 17.30
N LYS A 454 -14.96 34.39 16.58
CA LYS A 454 -14.66 33.91 15.23
C LYS A 454 -13.17 33.70 15.03
N LEU A 455 -12.81 32.68 14.25
CA LEU A 455 -11.45 32.42 13.81
C LEU A 455 -11.41 32.15 12.32
N LYS A 456 -10.37 32.66 11.66
CA LYS A 456 -10.20 32.52 10.21
C LYS A 456 -8.94 31.72 9.90
N SER A 457 -9.05 30.75 9.00
CA SER A 457 -7.92 29.99 8.49
C SER A 457 -7.08 30.83 7.52
N LYS A 458 -5.81 30.44 7.35
CA LYS A 458 -5.03 30.89 6.19
C LYS A 458 -5.58 30.24 4.92
N PRO A 459 -5.50 30.90 3.76
CA PRO A 459 -5.83 30.26 2.49
C PRO A 459 -4.86 29.12 2.19
N GLN A 460 -5.40 27.96 1.79
CA GLN A 460 -4.65 26.79 1.37
C GLN A 460 -5.05 26.38 -0.04
N ILE A 461 -4.14 25.75 -0.79
CA ILE A 461 -4.36 25.36 -2.19
C ILE A 461 -4.50 23.84 -2.26
N TYR A 462 -5.50 23.39 -3.02
CA TYR A 462 -5.81 21.97 -3.22
C TYR A 462 -6.04 21.69 -4.71
N ASP A 463 -5.57 20.54 -5.20
CA ASP A 463 -5.74 20.03 -6.56
C ASP A 463 -6.67 18.79 -6.65
N VAL A 464 -7.19 18.38 -5.49
CA VAL A 464 -8.10 17.25 -5.30
C VAL A 464 -9.58 17.66 -5.35
N GLU A 465 -10.48 16.68 -5.42
CA GLU A 465 -11.93 16.91 -5.47
C GLU A 465 -12.58 16.95 -4.09
N ASN A 466 -12.12 16.12 -3.15
CA ASN A 466 -12.61 16.11 -1.77
C ASN A 466 -11.58 16.78 -0.87
N ILE A 467 -11.98 17.86 -0.22
CA ILE A 467 -11.14 18.67 0.67
C ILE A 467 -11.71 18.56 2.07
N GLU A 468 -10.92 18.04 3.01
CA GLU A 468 -11.30 18.01 4.41
C GLU A 468 -10.72 19.22 5.14
N ILE A 469 -11.56 19.93 5.90
CA ILE A 469 -11.13 21.04 6.76
C ILE A 469 -11.25 20.63 8.23
N ILE A 470 -10.25 21.03 9.03
CA ILE A 470 -10.14 20.70 10.46
C ILE A 470 -10.11 22.01 11.27
N PRO A 471 -11.28 22.49 11.76
CA PRO A 471 -11.36 23.71 12.57
C PRO A 471 -10.42 23.77 13.79
N ARG A 472 -10.11 22.63 14.42
CA ARG A 472 -9.17 22.55 15.56
C ARG A 472 -7.72 22.86 15.19
N ASP A 473 -7.39 23.03 13.92
CA ASP A 473 -6.09 23.61 13.53
C ASP A 473 -5.98 25.09 13.92
N LEU A 474 -7.11 25.75 14.19
CA LEU A 474 -7.16 27.16 14.60
C LEU A 474 -7.18 27.36 16.12
N TYR A 475 -7.56 26.36 16.90
CA TYR A 475 -7.73 26.47 18.36
C TYR A 475 -7.69 25.11 19.06
N THR A 476 -7.38 25.11 20.35
CA THR A 476 -7.48 23.94 21.23
C THR A 476 -8.49 24.20 22.34
N ILE A 477 -9.30 23.19 22.69
CA ILE A 477 -10.13 23.19 23.90
C ILE A 477 -9.54 22.14 24.84
N ASN A 478 -8.97 22.60 25.95
CA ASN A 478 -8.54 21.73 27.03
C ASN A 478 -9.66 21.65 28.07
N THR A 479 -10.19 20.44 28.29
CA THR A 479 -11.24 20.22 29.29
C THR A 479 -10.58 19.89 30.61
N VAL A 480 -10.53 20.85 31.54
CA VAL A 480 -9.94 20.71 32.87
C VAL A 480 -10.99 20.13 33.82
N PRO A 481 -10.84 18.89 34.33
CA PRO A 481 -11.72 18.34 35.34
C PRO A 481 -11.52 19.03 36.69
N VAL A 482 -12.59 19.21 37.43
CA VAL A 482 -12.58 19.80 38.77
C VAL A 482 -13.28 18.84 39.70
N LEU A 483 -12.57 18.29 40.69
CA LEU A 483 -13.05 17.16 41.49
C LEU A 483 -12.80 17.40 42.98
N ALA A 484 -13.79 17.11 43.81
CA ALA A 484 -13.63 17.03 45.25
C ALA A 484 -13.26 15.60 45.66
N GLU A 485 -12.13 15.44 46.36
CA GLU A 485 -11.62 14.12 46.77
C GLU A 485 -11.51 14.03 48.29
N ASN A 486 -12.10 12.98 48.88
CA ASN A 486 -12.16 12.76 50.33
C ASN A 486 -12.61 14.03 51.10
N PHE A 487 -13.59 14.72 50.54
CA PHE A 487 -14.00 16.05 50.99
C PHE A 487 -15.13 15.98 52.04
N PRO A 488 -15.02 16.72 53.17
CA PRO A 488 -15.96 16.64 54.30
C PRO A 488 -17.25 17.45 54.07
N TRP A 489 -18.17 16.92 53.28
CA TRP A 489 -19.45 17.56 52.93
C TRP A 489 -20.40 17.81 54.10
N GLU A 490 -20.19 17.15 55.24
CA GLU A 490 -20.94 17.39 56.47
C GLU A 490 -20.58 18.73 57.15
N ARG A 491 -19.52 19.41 56.68
CA ARG A 491 -19.05 20.69 57.23
C ARG A 491 -19.09 21.84 56.25
N TYR A 492 -19.11 21.53 54.95
CA TYR A 492 -19.15 22.51 53.89
C TYR A 492 -20.35 22.24 53.00
N SER A 493 -21.20 23.25 52.81
CA SER A 493 -22.39 23.14 51.97
C SER A 493 -22.03 23.05 50.49
N SER A 494 -20.98 23.74 50.08
CA SER A 494 -20.47 23.77 48.71
C SER A 494 -19.03 24.28 48.64
N VAL A 495 -18.39 24.08 47.50
CA VAL A 495 -17.08 24.66 47.17
C VAL A 495 -17.16 25.34 45.81
N ASP A 496 -16.87 26.64 45.77
CA ASP A 496 -16.76 27.40 44.53
C ASP A 496 -15.31 27.41 44.07
N VAL A 497 -15.07 26.84 42.89
CA VAL A 497 -13.76 26.82 42.23
C VAL A 497 -13.79 27.83 41.09
N PHE A 498 -13.19 28.98 41.30
CA PHE A 498 -13.01 30.01 40.28
C PHE A 498 -11.78 29.69 39.44
N LEU A 499 -11.95 29.66 38.13
CA LEU A 499 -10.95 29.29 37.14
C LEU A 499 -10.70 30.47 36.22
N ARG A 500 -9.43 30.75 35.94
CA ARG A 500 -9.05 31.89 35.13
C ARG A 500 -7.93 31.56 34.17
N TYR A 501 -8.15 31.85 32.88
CA TYR A 501 -7.11 31.74 31.86
C TYR A 501 -6.96 33.06 31.11
N ARG A 502 -5.72 33.53 30.95
CA ARG A 502 -5.40 34.79 30.30
C ARG A 502 -4.35 34.56 29.23
N ASP A 503 -4.68 34.97 28.01
CA ASP A 503 -3.73 35.07 26.90
C ASP A 503 -3.97 36.38 26.13
N PRO A 504 -3.39 37.50 26.62
CA PRO A 504 -3.61 38.82 26.04
C PRO A 504 -3.20 38.93 24.57
N ALA A 505 -2.17 38.18 24.15
CA ALA A 505 -1.69 38.18 22.76
C ALA A 505 -2.78 37.68 21.78
N ASN A 506 -3.62 36.77 22.26
CA ASN A 506 -4.70 36.15 21.50
C ASN A 506 -6.10 36.65 21.92
N LYS A 507 -6.16 37.71 22.74
CA LYS A 507 -7.40 38.32 23.26
C LYS A 507 -8.27 37.32 24.05
N ILE A 508 -7.64 36.50 24.89
CA ILE A 508 -8.35 35.55 25.77
C ILE A 508 -8.23 36.00 27.22
N ASN A 509 -9.36 36.01 27.91
CA ASN A 509 -9.54 36.34 29.32
C ASN A 509 -10.79 35.61 29.87
N GLN A 510 -10.71 34.28 29.99
CA GLN A 510 -11.81 33.45 30.50
C GLN A 510 -11.85 33.49 32.02
N ASN A 511 -13.06 33.63 32.58
CA ASN A 511 -13.29 33.59 34.03
C ASN A 511 -14.55 32.77 34.33
N ASP A 512 -14.37 31.56 34.82
CA ASP A 512 -15.45 30.61 35.05
C ASP A 512 -15.50 30.18 36.52
N MET A 513 -16.64 29.62 36.93
CA MET A 513 -16.83 29.07 38.27
C MET A 513 -17.45 27.68 38.16
N VAL A 514 -16.81 26.70 38.78
CA VAL A 514 -17.37 25.36 38.99
C VAL A 514 -17.75 25.23 40.45
N ARG A 515 -19.05 25.07 40.73
CA ARG A 515 -19.57 24.80 42.08
C ARG A 515 -19.66 23.30 42.31
N LEU A 516 -19.02 22.83 43.37
CA LEU A 516 -19.06 21.44 43.82
C LEU A 516 -19.98 21.32 45.05
N THR A 517 -20.77 20.26 45.09
CA THR A 517 -21.64 19.91 46.23
C THR A 517 -21.56 18.42 46.52
N LYS A 518 -22.21 17.96 47.60
CA LYS A 518 -22.32 16.52 47.91
C LYS A 518 -22.92 15.71 46.76
N ASP A 519 -23.95 16.25 46.09
CA ASP A 519 -24.66 15.57 44.99
C ASP A 519 -23.94 15.72 43.65
N ALA A 520 -23.10 16.74 43.50
CA ALA A 520 -22.27 17.00 42.34
C ALA A 520 -20.81 17.28 42.76
N PRO A 521 -20.05 16.25 43.18
CA PRO A 521 -18.69 16.42 43.70
C PRO A 521 -17.65 16.67 42.60
N GLY A 522 -18.08 16.76 41.33
CA GLY A 522 -17.21 16.97 40.19
C GLY A 522 -17.86 17.82 39.11
N GLY A 523 -17.02 18.49 38.33
CA GLY A 523 -17.37 19.28 37.17
C GLY A 523 -16.21 19.38 36.19
N SER A 524 -16.35 20.22 35.18
CA SER A 524 -15.29 20.46 34.21
C SER A 524 -15.38 21.85 33.63
N TRP A 525 -14.25 22.38 33.19
CA TRP A 525 -14.15 23.68 32.54
C TRP A 525 -13.47 23.54 31.17
N LYS A 526 -14.04 24.20 30.15
CA LYS A 526 -13.49 24.24 28.80
C LYS A 526 -12.55 25.44 28.65
N MET A 527 -11.27 25.20 28.88
CA MET A 527 -10.21 26.19 28.66
C MET A 527 -9.93 26.30 27.15
N PHE A 528 -10.21 27.46 26.57
CA PHE A 528 -10.02 27.75 25.15
C PHE A 528 -8.65 28.37 24.91
N MET A 529 -7.85 27.77 24.02
CA MET A 529 -6.46 28.15 23.79
C MET A 529 -6.21 28.38 22.29
N LEU A 530 -5.40 29.40 21.98
CA LEU A 530 -4.85 29.63 20.65
C LEU A 530 -3.34 29.37 20.61
N ASP A 531 -2.65 29.49 21.75
CA ASP A 531 -1.26 29.12 21.93
C ASP A 531 -1.18 27.79 22.72
N PRO A 532 -0.81 26.67 22.07
CA PRO A 532 -0.75 25.36 22.74
C PRO A 532 0.36 25.27 23.80
N ALA A 533 1.30 26.22 23.85
CA ALA A 533 2.33 26.26 24.89
C ALA A 533 1.85 26.90 26.20
N LYS A 534 0.73 27.64 26.20
CA LYS A 534 0.19 28.33 27.37
C LYS A 534 -0.90 27.51 28.07
N VAL A 535 -0.47 26.45 28.75
CA VAL A 535 -1.38 25.51 29.43
C VAL A 535 -1.71 25.90 30.88
N ASN A 536 -0.99 26.87 31.45
CA ASN A 536 -1.17 27.27 32.84
C ASN A 536 -2.45 28.12 33.01
N TYR A 537 -3.15 27.92 34.12
CA TYR A 537 -4.34 28.68 34.51
C TYR A 537 -4.27 29.02 36.00
N GLU A 538 -5.14 29.92 36.45
CA GLU A 538 -5.20 30.34 37.86
C GLU A 538 -6.48 29.82 38.50
N VAL A 539 -6.37 29.39 39.77
CA VAL A 539 -7.49 28.87 40.56
C VAL A 539 -7.60 29.65 41.86
N ARG A 540 -8.83 29.99 42.23
CA ARG A 540 -9.21 30.47 43.55
C ARG A 540 -10.35 29.61 44.08
N THR A 541 -10.27 29.18 45.33
CA THR A 541 -11.27 28.27 45.91
C THR A 541 -11.92 28.89 47.12
N VAL A 542 -13.25 28.85 47.17
CA VAL A 542 -14.04 29.31 48.32
C VAL A 542 -14.81 28.11 48.88
N PHE A 543 -14.50 27.73 50.12
CA PHE A 543 -15.18 26.66 50.82
C PHE A 543 -16.28 27.26 51.69
N HIS A 544 -17.54 26.98 51.36
CA HIS A 544 -18.68 27.52 52.09
C HIS A 544 -19.01 26.67 53.31
N ALA A 545 -18.53 27.10 54.49
CA ALA A 545 -18.72 26.34 55.72
C ALA A 545 -20.17 26.43 56.21
N ILE A 546 -20.68 25.35 56.79
CA ILE A 546 -22.00 25.34 57.44
C ILE A 546 -21.96 26.15 58.74
N VAL A 547 -20.80 26.13 59.43
CA VAL A 547 -20.53 26.85 60.69
C VAL A 547 -19.12 27.46 60.62
N GLY A 548 -18.94 28.68 61.15
CA GLY A 548 -17.62 29.28 61.34
C GLY A 548 -17.04 30.07 60.16
N GLY A 549 -17.88 30.46 59.20
CA GLY A 549 -17.53 31.33 58.07
C GLY A 549 -16.80 30.65 56.92
N ASP A 550 -16.80 31.27 55.74
CA ASP A 550 -16.19 30.72 54.54
C ASP A 550 -14.66 30.73 54.62
N VAL A 551 -14.04 29.69 54.05
CA VAL A 551 -12.59 29.59 53.91
C VAL A 551 -12.22 29.97 52.49
N VAL A 552 -11.32 30.93 52.30
CA VAL A 552 -10.88 31.38 50.97
C VAL A 552 -9.42 30.99 50.75
N ARG A 553 -9.14 30.28 49.66
CA ARG A 553 -7.79 30.11 49.09
C ARG A 553 -7.68 31.06 47.91
N ASP A 554 -6.83 32.07 48.04
CA ASP A 554 -6.65 33.09 47.01
C ASP A 554 -5.99 32.52 45.74
N TRP A 555 -5.96 33.31 44.69
CA TRP A 555 -5.46 32.94 43.37
C TRP A 555 -4.07 32.29 43.42
N THR A 556 -3.95 31.13 42.79
CA THR A 556 -2.70 30.40 42.58
C THR A 556 -2.64 29.89 41.15
N THR A 557 -1.47 29.93 40.54
CA THR A 557 -1.22 29.35 39.22
C THR A 557 -1.05 27.84 39.33
N LEU A 558 -1.74 27.10 38.46
CA LEU A 558 -1.57 25.66 38.25
C LEU A 558 -1.20 25.38 36.80
N ASP A 559 -0.43 24.32 36.60
CA ASP A 559 -0.09 23.69 35.32
C ASP A 559 -0.57 22.23 35.24
N GLU A 560 -1.33 21.78 36.26
CA GLU A 560 -1.89 20.44 36.33
C GLU A 560 -3.09 20.27 35.38
N PRO A 561 -3.29 19.08 34.79
CA PRO A 561 -4.39 18.82 33.86
C PRO A 561 -5.78 18.77 34.53
N GLN A 562 -5.84 18.86 35.86
CA GLN A 562 -7.07 18.83 36.65
C GLN A 562 -6.93 19.67 37.92
N VAL A 563 -8.06 20.05 38.52
CA VAL A 563 -8.11 20.69 39.83
C VAL A 563 -8.71 19.72 40.84
N THR A 564 -7.93 19.39 41.88
CA THR A 564 -8.41 18.57 43.00
C THR A 564 -8.66 19.42 44.24
N VAL A 565 -9.90 19.40 44.72
CA VAL A 565 -10.34 20.06 45.95
C VAL A 565 -10.32 19.06 47.11
N ARG A 566 -9.53 19.36 48.15
CA ARG A 566 -9.42 18.58 49.38
C ARG A 566 -9.84 19.41 50.59
N ASN A 567 -9.95 18.79 51.77
CA ASN A 567 -10.21 19.51 53.01
C ASN A 567 -9.19 20.67 53.17
N PRO A 568 -9.62 21.93 53.33
CA PRO A 568 -8.71 23.07 53.50
C PRO A 568 -7.86 22.99 54.78
N PHE A 569 -8.25 22.17 55.76
CA PHE A 569 -7.54 21.95 57.02
C PHE A 569 -7.32 20.45 57.27
N PRO A 570 -6.27 19.84 56.67
CA PRO A 570 -6.07 18.39 56.75
C PRO A 570 -5.69 17.89 58.16
N THR A 571 -5.16 18.77 59.02
CA THR A 571 -4.75 18.41 60.38
C THR A 571 -5.92 18.49 61.34
N ARG A 572 -6.22 17.39 62.04
CA ARG A 572 -7.30 17.31 63.02
C ARG A 572 -6.76 17.07 64.43
N ARG A 573 -7.34 17.75 65.41
CA ARG A 573 -7.17 17.43 66.83
C ARG A 573 -8.27 16.48 67.24
N VAL A 574 -7.89 15.27 67.64
CA VAL A 574 -8.82 14.22 68.06
C VAL A 574 -8.50 13.84 69.50
N VAL A 575 -9.48 13.99 70.39
CA VAL A 575 -9.40 13.61 71.81
C VAL A 575 -10.44 12.53 72.09
N GLN A 576 -9.97 11.35 72.50
CA GLN A 576 -10.82 10.26 72.94
C GLN A 576 -11.09 10.38 74.45
N VAL A 577 -12.35 10.48 74.83
CA VAL A 577 -12.80 10.52 76.22
C VAL A 577 -13.25 9.12 76.62
N VAL A 578 -12.53 8.51 77.56
CA VAL A 578 -12.72 7.12 77.98
C VAL A 578 -13.26 7.10 79.42
N PRO A 579 -14.49 6.62 79.65
CA PRO A 579 -15.04 6.52 80.99
C PRO A 579 -14.42 5.32 81.73
N ASN A 580 -13.90 5.54 82.93
CA ASN A 580 -13.32 4.52 83.81
C ASN A 580 -13.80 4.73 85.26
N PHE A 581 -15.12 4.62 85.44
CA PHE A 581 -15.80 4.80 86.73
C PHE A 581 -16.15 3.45 87.36
N ASN A 582 -16.27 3.43 88.69
CA ASN A 582 -16.98 2.35 89.36
C ASN A 582 -18.50 2.55 89.21
N TRP A 583 -19.10 1.90 88.21
CA TRP A 583 -20.52 2.04 87.89
C TRP A 583 -21.47 1.49 88.96
N SER A 584 -20.98 0.75 89.96
CA SER A 584 -21.82 0.42 91.12
C SER A 584 -22.16 1.65 91.98
N GLU A 585 -21.33 2.69 91.92
CA GLU A 585 -21.46 3.92 92.71
C GLU A 585 -21.90 5.11 91.84
N VAL A 586 -21.41 5.19 90.60
CA VAL A 586 -21.72 6.29 89.67
C VAL A 586 -23.00 5.99 88.89
N GLN A 587 -23.92 6.95 88.88
CA GLN A 587 -25.13 6.92 88.06
C GLN A 587 -24.84 7.39 86.64
N GLU A 588 -24.23 8.56 86.51
CA GLU A 588 -23.92 9.19 85.22
C GLU A 588 -22.77 10.19 85.37
N ALA A 589 -21.96 10.35 84.33
CA ALA A 589 -20.94 11.38 84.25
C ALA A 589 -21.15 12.26 83.02
N PHE A 590 -21.14 13.57 83.20
CA PHE A 590 -21.21 14.57 82.13
C PHE A 590 -19.82 15.14 81.88
N VAL A 591 -19.47 15.36 80.61
CA VAL A 591 -18.22 15.98 80.20
C VAL A 591 -18.51 17.07 79.18
N ASP A 592 -18.13 18.30 79.50
CA ASP A 592 -18.17 19.42 78.56
C ASP A 592 -16.76 19.63 78.03
N LEU A 593 -16.58 19.53 76.71
CA LEU A 593 -15.31 19.79 76.05
C LEU A 593 -15.39 21.07 75.24
N ARG A 594 -14.30 21.82 75.23
CA ARG A 594 -14.17 23.07 74.47
C ARG A 594 -12.77 23.22 73.88
N TYR A 595 -12.70 23.56 72.61
CA TYR A 595 -11.48 23.96 71.92
C TYR A 595 -11.62 25.41 71.45
N VAL A 596 -10.58 26.22 71.66
CA VAL A 596 -10.58 27.64 71.29
C VAL A 596 -9.29 28.02 70.58
N ASP A 597 -9.44 28.56 69.37
CA ASP A 597 -8.41 29.26 68.63
C ASP A 597 -8.91 30.67 68.28
N ARG A 598 -8.65 31.62 69.18
CA ARG A 598 -9.14 33.00 69.07
C ARG A 598 -8.54 33.75 67.88
N ALA A 599 -7.29 33.44 67.52
CA ALA A 599 -6.60 34.12 66.42
C ALA A 599 -7.25 33.79 65.07
N ASN A 600 -7.89 32.63 64.97
CA ASN A 600 -8.58 32.17 63.77
C ASN A 600 -10.10 32.09 63.96
N ASP A 601 -10.69 32.72 64.98
CA ASP A 601 -12.14 32.74 65.25
C ASP A 601 -12.80 31.34 65.20
N LEU A 602 -12.19 30.37 65.91
CA LEU A 602 -12.69 29.01 66.00
C LEU A 602 -12.98 28.63 67.45
N LEU A 603 -14.25 28.32 67.72
CA LEU A 603 -14.74 27.76 68.97
C LEU A 603 -15.51 26.48 68.64
N GLU A 604 -15.10 25.37 69.24
CA GLU A 604 -15.81 24.09 69.14
C GLU A 604 -16.13 23.59 70.53
N GLU A 605 -17.40 23.27 70.75
CA GLU A 605 -17.93 22.81 72.04
C GLU A 605 -18.69 21.50 71.85
N LYS A 606 -18.53 20.57 72.80
CA LYS A 606 -19.24 19.30 72.78
C LYS A 606 -19.48 18.79 74.18
N GLN A 607 -20.75 18.54 74.48
CA GLN A 607 -21.16 17.83 75.68
C GLN A 607 -21.23 16.32 75.39
N MET A 608 -20.79 15.52 76.36
CA MET A 608 -20.86 14.07 76.35
C MET A 608 -21.47 13.60 77.68
N SER A 609 -22.24 12.51 77.66
CA SER A 609 -22.64 11.81 78.89
C SER A 609 -22.28 10.33 78.82
N PHE A 610 -21.99 9.75 79.98
CA PHE A 610 -21.56 8.36 80.12
C PHE A 610 -22.29 7.70 81.29
N GLN A 611 -22.91 6.56 81.01
CA GLN A 611 -23.53 5.63 81.96
C GLN A 611 -22.88 4.24 81.85
N GLU A 612 -23.28 3.29 82.70
CA GLU A 612 -22.79 1.90 82.66
C GLU A 612 -22.94 1.30 81.24
N GLY A 613 -21.85 0.72 80.72
CA GLY A 613 -21.79 0.16 79.36
C GLY A 613 -21.50 1.18 78.24
N SER A 614 -21.37 2.47 78.53
CA SER A 614 -21.04 3.49 77.52
C SER A 614 -19.65 3.27 76.92
N ALA A 615 -19.57 3.35 75.59
CA ALA A 615 -18.29 3.34 74.88
C ALA A 615 -17.54 4.68 75.04
N ALA A 616 -16.24 4.67 74.76
CA ALA A 616 -15.46 5.91 74.64
C ALA A 616 -16.02 6.79 73.52
N GLN A 617 -16.11 8.09 73.78
CA GLN A 617 -16.57 9.08 72.80
C GLN A 617 -15.42 9.96 72.30
N THR A 618 -15.58 10.56 71.13
CA THR A 618 -14.52 11.35 70.48
C THR A 618 -14.95 12.80 70.30
N PHE A 619 -14.06 13.71 70.69
CA PHE A 619 -14.09 15.11 70.32
C PHE A 619 -13.07 15.36 69.21
N ALA A 620 -13.48 16.00 68.11
CA ALA A 620 -12.61 16.23 66.97
C ALA A 620 -12.84 17.61 66.37
N VAL A 621 -11.75 18.35 66.11
CA VAL A 621 -11.77 19.67 65.49
C VAL A 621 -10.69 19.75 64.40
N ASP A 622 -10.99 20.44 63.30
CA ASP A 622 -9.98 20.73 62.27
C ASP A 622 -9.18 21.95 62.69
N LEU A 623 -7.87 21.78 62.76
CA LEU A 623 -6.98 22.82 63.26
C LEU A 623 -6.75 23.88 62.17
N ARG A 624 -7.22 25.11 62.43
CA ARG A 624 -6.81 26.30 61.66
C ARG A 624 -5.35 26.65 61.92
N ASN A 625 -4.89 26.47 63.17
CA ASN A 625 -3.49 26.53 63.57
C ASN A 625 -3.07 25.23 64.29
N PRO A 626 -2.19 24.39 63.69
CA PRO A 626 -1.70 23.16 64.30
C PRO A 626 -0.96 23.32 65.64
N GLU A 627 -0.49 24.53 65.96
CA GLU A 627 0.21 24.82 67.22
C GLU A 627 -0.75 24.97 68.42
N VAL A 628 -2.04 25.23 68.18
CA VAL A 628 -3.05 25.31 69.25
C VAL A 628 -3.62 23.92 69.50
N LYS A 629 -3.17 23.25 70.57
CA LYS A 629 -3.51 21.84 70.86
C LYS A 629 -4.41 21.64 72.08
N GLY A 630 -4.49 22.63 72.95
CA GLY A 630 -5.18 22.54 74.23
C GLY A 630 -6.69 22.35 74.06
N VAL A 631 -7.22 21.26 74.60
CA VAL A 631 -8.66 21.01 74.71
C VAL A 631 -9.03 21.12 76.18
N PHE A 632 -9.95 22.03 76.49
CA PHE A 632 -10.50 22.24 77.82
C PHE A 632 -11.62 21.24 78.06
N TYR A 633 -11.71 20.71 79.28
CA TYR A 633 -12.82 19.85 79.68
C TYR A 633 -13.17 20.02 81.16
N SER A 634 -14.46 19.97 81.47
CA SER A 634 -14.98 19.83 82.85
C SER A 634 -15.77 18.53 82.97
N VAL A 635 -15.81 17.97 84.18
CA VAL A 635 -16.51 16.70 84.43
C VAL A 635 -17.41 16.86 85.64
N SER A 636 -18.67 16.46 85.51
CA SER A 636 -19.63 16.41 86.62
C SER A 636 -20.10 14.97 86.81
N ILE A 637 -19.92 14.43 88.02
CA ILE A 637 -20.22 13.02 88.33
C ILE A 637 -21.42 12.97 89.28
N LEU A 638 -22.47 12.28 88.84
CA LEU A 638 -23.66 12.00 89.63
C LEU A 638 -23.56 10.59 90.23
N TYR A 639 -23.72 10.49 91.54
CA TYR A 639 -23.65 9.24 92.29
C TYR A 639 -25.03 8.65 92.58
N LYS A 640 -25.13 7.32 92.64
CA LYS A 640 -26.36 6.57 92.92
C LYS A 640 -26.85 6.70 94.37
N ASP A 641 -25.97 7.06 95.30
CA ASP A 641 -26.27 7.16 96.72
C ASP A 641 -26.83 8.53 97.14
N GLY A 642 -27.03 9.44 96.18
CA GLY A 642 -27.64 10.75 96.39
C GLY A 642 -26.73 11.77 97.07
N ARG A 643 -25.42 11.53 97.16
CA ARG A 643 -24.45 12.58 97.56
C ARG A 643 -24.40 13.71 96.51
N ASP A 644 -23.92 14.88 96.94
CA ASP A 644 -23.74 16.03 96.06
C ASP A 644 -22.89 15.70 94.83
N ILE A 645 -23.19 16.36 93.70
CA ILE A 645 -22.46 16.18 92.43
C ILE A 645 -20.98 16.49 92.65
N GLU A 646 -20.11 15.57 92.26
CA GLU A 646 -18.67 15.84 92.25
C GLU A 646 -18.32 16.58 90.96
N GLU A 647 -17.87 17.83 91.11
CA GLU A 647 -17.39 18.65 90.01
C GLU A 647 -15.85 18.60 89.96
N ILE A 648 -15.33 18.09 88.84
CA ILE A 648 -13.90 18.16 88.54
C ILE A 648 -13.62 19.54 87.91
N PRO A 649 -12.68 20.33 88.47
CA PRO A 649 -12.33 21.64 87.93
C PRO A 649 -11.90 21.60 86.45
N GLU A 650 -12.17 22.69 85.71
CA GLU A 650 -11.82 22.82 84.29
C GLU A 650 -10.35 22.46 84.04
N SER A 651 -10.16 21.39 83.29
CA SER A 651 -8.87 20.81 82.99
C SER A 651 -8.50 21.05 81.53
N VAL A 652 -7.21 20.99 81.20
CA VAL A 652 -6.74 21.08 79.81
C VAL A 652 -5.85 19.89 79.46
N THR A 653 -5.96 19.42 78.22
CA THR A 653 -5.13 18.33 77.70
C THR A 653 -4.54 18.65 76.33
N ASN A 654 -3.24 18.39 76.18
CA ASN A 654 -2.55 18.30 74.88
C ASN A 654 -2.48 16.84 74.36
N GLY A 655 -2.85 15.85 75.20
CA GLY A 655 -2.85 14.43 74.85
C GLY A 655 -4.06 14.02 74.02
N ASN A 656 -3.97 12.90 73.29
CA ASN A 656 -5.06 12.40 72.43
C ASN A 656 -6.14 11.62 73.20
N ARG A 657 -6.02 11.48 74.52
CA ARG A 657 -6.93 10.71 75.36
C ARG A 657 -7.12 11.33 76.74
N VAL A 658 -8.35 11.35 77.23
CA VAL A 658 -8.73 11.69 78.61
C VAL A 658 -9.37 10.45 79.23
N MET A 659 -8.85 9.98 80.36
CA MET A 659 -9.46 8.90 81.14
C MET A 659 -10.22 9.52 82.31
N LEU A 660 -11.52 9.27 82.37
CA LEU A 660 -12.39 9.79 83.43
C LEU A 660 -12.46 8.80 84.59
N LYS A 661 -12.34 9.26 85.82
CA LYS A 661 -12.51 8.48 87.05
C LYS A 661 -12.99 9.40 88.17
N SER A 662 -13.58 8.83 89.22
CA SER A 662 -13.89 9.58 90.46
C SER A 662 -12.62 10.04 91.16
N GLY A 663 -12.68 11.18 91.87
CA GLY A 663 -11.54 11.75 92.60
C GLY A 663 -10.42 12.26 91.70
N MET A 664 -10.71 12.59 90.43
CA MET A 664 -9.73 13.26 89.57
C MET A 664 -9.41 14.64 90.11
N LYS A 665 -8.17 15.08 89.86
CA LYS A 665 -7.75 16.46 90.11
C LYS A 665 -7.94 17.25 88.82
N GLY A 666 -8.16 18.55 88.95
CA GLY A 666 -8.09 19.46 87.82
C GLY A 666 -6.67 19.49 87.26
N ARG A 667 -6.49 19.64 85.96
CA ARG A 667 -5.15 19.69 85.31
C ARG A 667 -4.95 20.98 84.54
N ARG A 668 -3.84 21.67 84.78
CA ARG A 668 -3.44 22.88 84.04
C ARG A 668 -2.19 22.61 83.21
N ILE A 669 -2.12 23.26 82.05
CA ILE A 669 -0.94 23.32 81.19
C ILE A 669 -0.64 24.80 80.98
N VAL A 670 0.58 25.21 81.33
CA VAL A 670 1.11 26.57 81.13
C VAL A 670 2.11 26.51 80.00
N THR A 671 1.83 27.20 78.90
CA THR A 671 2.84 27.43 77.86
C THR A 671 3.78 28.53 78.30
N VAL A 672 5.08 28.25 78.34
CA VAL A 672 6.12 29.19 78.79
C VAL A 672 6.94 29.62 77.59
N LYS A 673 7.06 30.94 77.39
CA LYS A 673 7.76 31.54 76.25
C LYS A 673 8.82 32.53 76.72
N PRO A 674 10.00 32.57 76.08
CA PRO A 674 11.00 33.61 76.32
C PRO A 674 10.47 34.99 75.88
N PRO A 675 11.14 36.10 76.27
CA PRO A 675 10.68 37.43 75.87
C PRO A 675 10.71 37.64 74.37
N LEU A 676 9.66 38.25 73.82
CA LEU A 676 9.52 38.51 72.38
C LEU A 676 10.64 39.38 71.80
N ASP A 677 11.30 40.19 72.63
CA ASP A 677 12.43 41.05 72.26
C ASP A 677 13.81 40.40 72.50
N PHE A 678 13.89 39.07 72.64
CA PHE A 678 15.13 38.28 72.86
C PHE A 678 16.31 38.74 72.00
N ALA A 679 16.13 38.73 70.67
CA ALA A 679 17.18 39.15 69.73
C ALA A 679 17.46 40.66 69.80
N LYS A 680 16.41 41.49 69.89
CA LYS A 680 16.54 42.96 69.97
C LYS A 680 17.33 43.41 71.20
N ARG A 681 17.23 42.67 72.30
CA ARG A 681 17.93 42.93 73.57
C ARG A 681 19.29 42.25 73.67
N LYS A 682 19.75 41.55 72.62
CA LYS A 682 21.00 40.76 72.63
C LYS A 682 21.04 39.77 73.80
N MET A 683 19.94 39.06 74.03
CA MET A 683 19.89 37.98 75.01
C MET A 683 20.61 36.74 74.45
N ARG A 684 21.47 36.15 75.27
CA ARG A 684 22.12 34.86 74.98
C ARG A 684 21.30 33.68 75.49
N ARG A 685 20.65 33.85 76.66
CA ARG A 685 19.93 32.77 77.34
C ARG A 685 18.92 33.33 78.35
N THR A 686 17.76 32.71 78.43
CA THR A 686 16.76 32.95 79.48
C THR A 686 16.51 31.64 80.23
N LYS A 687 16.62 31.65 81.56
CA LYS A 687 16.17 30.52 82.40
C LYS A 687 14.96 30.93 83.20
N VAL A 688 13.98 30.05 83.35
CA VAL A 688 12.81 30.26 84.20
C VAL A 688 12.55 29.04 85.05
N SER A 689 12.33 29.27 86.34
CA SER A 689 11.85 28.26 87.28
C SER A 689 10.38 28.52 87.54
N LEU A 690 9.55 27.50 87.40
CA LEU A 690 8.14 27.52 87.75
C LEU A 690 7.90 26.59 88.92
N ARG A 691 6.95 26.95 89.79
CA ARG A 691 6.46 26.06 90.85
C ARG A 691 4.98 26.29 91.16
N PHE A 692 4.29 25.23 91.51
CA PHE A 692 2.95 25.25 92.05
C PHE A 692 2.94 24.49 93.38
N GLU A 693 2.46 25.13 94.44
CA GLU A 693 2.40 24.57 95.80
C GLU A 693 0.98 24.77 96.36
N ASP A 694 0.25 23.68 96.60
CA ASP A 694 -0.99 23.66 97.37
C ASP A 694 -0.83 22.70 98.56
N PHE A 695 -0.36 23.24 99.68
CA PHE A 695 -0.10 22.47 100.89
C PHE A 695 -1.37 21.87 101.51
N ALA A 696 -2.53 22.51 101.35
CA ALA A 696 -3.79 21.97 101.84
C ALA A 696 -4.26 20.77 101.01
N GLY A 697 -3.91 20.75 99.71
CA GLY A 697 -4.12 19.61 98.81
C GLY A 697 -2.98 18.58 98.78
N GLY A 698 -1.86 18.85 99.45
CA GLY A 698 -0.65 18.02 99.39
C GLY A 698 -0.01 17.98 97.99
N LEU A 699 -0.10 19.08 97.22
CA LEU A 699 0.41 19.17 95.84
C LEU A 699 1.63 20.08 95.78
N SER A 700 2.69 19.62 95.12
CA SER A 700 3.90 20.40 94.87
C SER A 700 4.51 19.97 93.53
N PHE A 701 4.60 20.89 92.59
CA PHE A 701 5.18 20.70 91.26
C PHE A 701 6.19 21.80 91.00
N ALA A 702 7.33 21.50 90.40
CA ALA A 702 8.33 22.49 90.03
C ALA A 702 9.10 22.03 88.79
N GLU A 703 9.43 22.97 87.91
CA GLU A 703 10.14 22.69 86.66
C GLU A 703 10.98 23.91 86.23
N ASP A 704 12.13 23.63 85.62
CA ASP A 704 13.05 24.64 85.11
C ASP A 704 13.15 24.55 83.58
N PHE A 705 13.01 25.69 82.90
CA PHE A 705 13.18 25.81 81.46
C PHE A 705 14.36 26.71 81.11
N GLU A 706 15.03 26.40 80.01
CA GLU A 706 16.14 27.18 79.47
C GLU A 706 15.91 27.43 77.98
N PHE A 707 15.92 28.70 77.58
CA PHE A 707 15.67 29.15 76.21
C PHE A 707 16.87 29.91 75.67
N ASP A 708 17.29 29.57 74.46
CA ASP A 708 18.39 30.19 73.70
C ASP A 708 17.91 30.97 72.47
N SER A 709 16.60 30.95 72.19
CA SER A 709 15.98 31.65 71.06
C SER A 709 14.60 32.20 71.42
N ALA A 710 14.11 33.18 70.65
CA ALA A 710 12.76 33.75 70.83
C ALA A 710 11.61 32.80 70.43
N GLN A 711 11.93 31.70 69.72
CA GLN A 711 10.93 30.77 69.17
C GLN A 711 10.74 29.52 70.02
N ALA A 712 11.60 29.30 71.01
CA ALA A 712 11.49 28.16 71.91
C ALA A 712 10.25 28.28 72.83
N THR A 713 9.66 27.14 73.19
CA THR A 713 8.54 27.05 74.11
C THR A 713 8.77 25.91 75.12
N GLY A 714 8.19 26.04 76.31
CA GLY A 714 8.11 24.99 77.32
C GLY A 714 6.66 24.78 77.78
N GLU A 715 6.36 23.63 78.35
CA GLU A 715 5.04 23.34 78.93
C GLU A 715 5.23 22.94 80.39
N PHE A 716 4.67 23.71 81.32
CA PHE A 716 4.62 23.37 82.74
C PHE A 716 3.24 22.85 83.09
N GLU A 717 3.17 21.61 83.56
CA GLU A 717 1.91 20.94 83.87
C GLU A 717 1.79 20.67 85.37
N TYR A 718 0.61 20.91 85.92
CA TYR A 718 0.33 20.61 87.33
C TYR A 718 -1.14 20.28 87.57
N ASP A 719 -1.38 19.45 88.57
CA ASP A 719 -2.71 19.16 89.07
C ASP A 719 -3.13 20.18 90.14
N TYR A 720 -4.42 20.44 90.28
CA TYR A 720 -4.99 21.32 91.30
C TYR A 720 -6.36 20.81 91.77
N LEU A 721 -6.75 21.20 92.99
CA LEU A 721 -8.02 20.79 93.61
C LEU A 721 -9.08 21.90 93.60
N ASP A 722 -8.65 23.16 93.70
CA ASP A 722 -9.53 24.30 93.92
C ASP A 722 -9.17 25.43 92.95
N PRO A 723 -10.12 25.88 92.09
CA PRO A 723 -9.90 26.97 91.15
C PRO A 723 -9.42 28.27 91.79
N THR A 724 -9.75 28.53 93.06
CA THR A 724 -9.31 29.73 93.78
C THR A 724 -7.85 29.66 94.23
N ARG A 725 -7.25 28.46 94.23
CA ARG A 725 -5.89 28.17 94.69
C ARG A 725 -5.00 27.59 93.58
N MET A 726 -5.29 27.93 92.32
CA MET A 726 -4.59 27.38 91.15
C MET A 726 -3.39 28.20 90.65
N ARG A 727 -3.02 29.30 91.33
CA ARG A 727 -1.92 30.19 90.90
C ARG A 727 -0.57 29.51 91.11
N TYR A 728 0.26 29.51 90.08
CA TYR A 728 1.66 29.09 90.17
C TYR A 728 2.56 30.31 90.31
N GLU A 729 3.80 30.09 90.74
CA GLU A 729 4.83 31.12 90.81
C GLU A 729 5.92 30.85 89.77
N TYR A 730 6.51 31.92 89.25
CA TYR A 730 7.70 31.82 88.42
C TYR A 730 8.77 32.83 88.82
N LYS A 731 10.03 32.50 88.56
CA LYS A 731 11.17 33.43 88.59
C LYS A 731 11.99 33.22 87.33
N ALA A 732 12.52 34.29 86.75
CA ALA A 732 13.31 34.22 85.53
C ALA A 732 14.69 34.87 85.71
N SER A 733 15.67 34.39 84.94
CA SER A 733 17.00 34.98 84.81
C SER A 733 17.37 35.14 83.34
N TYR A 734 17.99 36.26 83.01
CA TYR A 734 18.28 36.71 81.65
C TYR A 734 19.78 37.00 81.53
N LEU A 735 20.48 36.19 80.74
CA LEU A 735 21.89 36.38 80.41
C LEU A 735 22.01 37.06 79.05
N LEU A 736 22.61 38.25 79.03
CA LEU A 736 22.89 39.02 77.81
C LEU A 736 24.22 38.57 77.18
N GLU A 737 24.40 38.85 75.89
CA GLU A 737 25.65 38.57 75.14
C GLU A 737 26.88 39.25 75.77
N ASN A 738 26.70 40.41 76.41
CA ASN A 738 27.76 41.13 77.11
C ASN A 738 28.13 40.53 78.49
N GLY A 739 27.53 39.39 78.87
CA GLY A 739 27.76 38.71 80.15
C GLY A 739 26.93 39.21 81.33
N THR A 740 26.10 40.26 81.14
CA THR A 740 25.22 40.76 82.19
C THR A 740 24.11 39.75 82.48
N ASN A 741 23.88 39.44 83.76
CA ASN A 741 22.78 38.60 84.22
C ASN A 741 21.78 39.43 85.05
N LYS A 742 20.50 39.40 84.69
CA LYS A 742 19.41 39.97 85.49
C LYS A 742 18.48 38.86 85.97
N SER A 743 17.90 38.97 87.16
CA SER A 743 16.92 38.01 87.66
C SER A 743 15.71 38.70 88.27
N THR A 744 14.55 38.04 88.22
CA THR A 744 13.31 38.49 88.86
C THR A 744 13.07 37.73 90.16
N ASN A 745 12.29 38.32 91.05
CA ASN A 745 11.74 37.61 92.21
C ASN A 745 10.60 36.68 91.78
N TRP A 746 10.26 35.73 92.65
CA TRP A 746 9.07 34.91 92.49
C TRP A 746 7.82 35.77 92.34
N THR A 747 7.06 35.50 91.28
CA THR A 747 5.83 36.23 90.93
C THR A 747 4.71 35.23 90.72
N ALA A 748 3.59 35.41 91.43
CA ALA A 748 2.43 34.54 91.30
C ALA A 748 1.55 34.93 90.11
N THR A 749 1.04 33.97 89.35
CA THR A 749 0.15 34.18 88.20
C THR A 749 -0.71 32.93 87.95
N ASP A 750 -1.81 33.11 87.23
CA ASP A 750 -2.72 32.08 86.72
C ASP A 750 -2.73 32.03 85.19
N ALA A 751 -1.82 32.76 84.53
CA ALA A 751 -1.75 32.82 83.08
C ALA A 751 -1.39 31.44 82.49
N THR A 752 -2.19 30.98 81.52
CA THR A 752 -1.93 29.74 80.78
C THR A 752 -0.94 29.92 79.63
N ASP A 753 -0.64 31.16 79.24
CA ASP A 753 0.44 31.52 78.30
C ASP A 753 1.36 32.57 78.96
N LEU A 754 2.47 32.09 79.52
CA LEU A 754 3.47 32.90 80.20
C LEU A 754 4.54 33.38 79.22
N VAL A 755 4.39 34.61 78.73
CA VAL A 755 5.46 35.30 78.00
C VAL A 755 6.33 36.06 78.99
N LEU A 756 7.57 35.60 79.16
CA LEU A 756 8.54 36.25 80.05
C LEU A 756 8.82 37.68 79.60
N LYS A 757 8.97 38.60 80.55
CA LYS A 757 9.32 40.00 80.27
C LYS A 757 10.57 40.36 81.05
N MET A 758 11.57 40.86 80.35
CA MET A 758 12.76 41.39 80.99
C MET A 758 12.41 42.72 81.70
N PRO A 759 12.79 42.90 82.97
CA PRO A 759 12.55 44.13 83.73
C PRO A 759 13.50 45.29 83.36
#